data_AF-A0AA38W7A7-F1
#
_entry.id   AF-A0AA38W7A7-F1
#
_cell.length_a   1.000
_cell.length_b   1.000
_cell.length_c   1.000
_cell.angle_alpha   90.00
_cell.angle_beta   90.00
_cell.angle_gamma   90.00
#
_symmetry.space_group_name_H-M   'P 1'
#
loop_
_entity.id
_entity.type
_entity.pdbx_description
1 polymer ?
#
loop_
_entity_poly.entity_id
_entity_poly.type
_entity_poly.pdbx_seq_one_letter_code
_entity_poly.pdbx_strand_id
1 'polypeptide(L)'
;MDYLKSSSSSSKYFIAEVVVIFLFLFPNGASAATFTVVNDCGFTVWPRILSTTNASIITGFELKKATSHSFQVPVGWRGSLWGRTGCTFNGSGRWSCATGECSTECSATAGNASTTATRAEFALNQVNGVDYYDVSIAGGYNLQMLIEATGVKANSTSYRCRKKGCVGDLNQLCPKELSMEGRIGCMSPCQAFGSPDYCCSNSFGSPSSCFPTQYGQLFKSACPRSYVYAYDDATSTFMCTGGNYTIRFCPPTNAFSTIKLGEQIGSTDQLVSTSGKFTLGFFESDHRYLGIWYTNDVQSRKVWVGNPNAAVISTSDTHALSIDPRTGNLIIVDGGKTLMNITDLQARPNPNVTATLEDNGNFLLINPVDKSILWQSFDHPTSILLPGMKLGSNMKTGHTTTLTSWLSDKIVDSGAFTLSWEPMEEASQRLMIRRRGKPYWTSGNLYNQAFQYMFALNDDPNSQSRYNLTSVYNNEERYLVYEYEGSNGSLPMWILTPKGQIVDGAQNTTWTPEFCYGYNSGNGCMESSFNQCRREVDYFSEKNGDFAPDMTIYIADYNSSLSISDCFVKCWNDCTCAGFVNSTTNGTGCAIWSGSNSFMVNPRNSSTLKYVISQNAIIPSTGSKAEKKKNWRWIWILIGVAIPLVCLSLGILWYIKKRKHRREEYERRQRDEYFLRLTASESFKDVHQLEGNGGNGNDILLFSLVSIMAATDDFSVENKIGQGGFGPVYKREILKLQTQGKLSDGREIAVKRLSTTSGQGLVEFKNELILIAKLQHTNLVRVLGCCIHKEEKMLIYEYMPNKSLDFFLFDENRKAELDWPKRYNIIEGIAQGLLYLHKYSRMRVIHRDLKANNILLDESMNPKISDFGMARIFKQNETEAMTNRVVGTYGYMPPEYAMEGTFSIKSDIFSFGVLILEIVTGRRNSSFIHLDRTFNLIEYAWELWRQGDALGLMDPTLGSTCVVQQFLRTLQVALLCVQESAIDRPTTSDMISMLLNDTVLLPTPNKPAFVIRREETKSTSDESGPKDCSVNSMTITEMDGR
;
A
#
# COMPACT_ATOMS: atom_id res chain seq x y z
N MET A 1 -8.41 -64.04 -18.94
CA MET A 1 -9.46 -64.99 -19.35
C MET A 1 -10.77 -64.24 -19.30
N ASP A 2 -11.03 -63.43 -20.31
CA ASP A 2 -11.50 -63.88 -21.63
C ASP A 2 -12.99 -64.16 -21.61
N TYR A 3 -13.62 -63.46 -22.54
CA TYR A 3 -14.65 -64.01 -23.40
C TYR A 3 -16.04 -64.26 -22.79
N LEU A 4 -16.90 -63.32 -23.16
CA LEU A 4 -18.04 -63.55 -24.03
C LEU A 4 -19.33 -64.13 -23.43
N LYS A 5 -20.38 -63.43 -23.88
CA LYS A 5 -21.69 -63.89 -24.35
C LYS A 5 -22.73 -64.11 -23.25
N SER A 6 -23.73 -63.23 -23.17
CA SER A 6 -24.84 -63.04 -24.14
C SER A 6 -25.89 -64.12 -24.01
N SER A 7 -27.08 -63.69 -23.59
CA SER A 7 -28.41 -64.14 -24.02
C SER A 7 -29.38 -63.71 -22.93
N SER A 8 -30.59 -63.20 -23.12
CA SER A 8 -31.45 -62.62 -24.18
C SER A 8 -32.76 -62.35 -23.37
N SER A 9 -33.73 -61.49 -23.67
CA SER A 9 -34.38 -61.13 -24.90
C SER A 9 -35.43 -60.05 -24.55
N SER A 10 -35.55 -59.05 -25.43
CA SER A 10 -36.77 -58.30 -25.81
C SER A 10 -37.47 -57.36 -24.80
N SER A 11 -37.26 -56.04 -24.98
CA SER A 11 -38.34 -55.09 -25.30
C SER A 11 -37.78 -53.82 -25.99
N LYS A 12 -38.64 -53.13 -26.73
CA LYS A 12 -38.40 -52.24 -27.90
C LYS A 12 -37.84 -50.84 -27.58
N TYR A 13 -37.04 -50.26 -28.50
CA TYR A 13 -37.33 -49.09 -29.37
C TYR A 13 -36.05 -48.33 -29.78
N PHE A 14 -35.89 -48.17 -31.11
CA PHE A 14 -35.32 -47.04 -31.85
C PHE A 14 -33.93 -46.47 -31.48
N ILE A 15 -32.95 -46.58 -32.38
CA ILE A 15 -32.04 -45.51 -32.88
C ILE A 15 -30.90 -46.09 -33.75
N ALA A 16 -30.57 -45.32 -34.81
CA ALA A 16 -29.31 -45.18 -35.57
C ALA A 16 -28.70 -46.35 -36.35
N GLU A 17 -28.64 -46.18 -37.68
CA GLU A 17 -27.43 -45.81 -38.47
C GLU A 17 -27.60 -46.29 -39.91
N VAL A 18 -27.56 -45.38 -40.90
CA VAL A 18 -26.92 -45.62 -42.21
C VAL A 18 -26.51 -44.27 -42.83
N VAL A 19 -25.30 -44.25 -43.41
CA VAL A 19 -24.86 -43.59 -44.65
C VAL A 19 -23.65 -42.65 -44.48
N VAL A 20 -22.51 -43.15 -44.96
CA VAL A 20 -21.35 -42.38 -45.44
C VAL A 20 -21.28 -42.55 -46.97
N ILE A 21 -20.75 -41.53 -47.64
CA ILE A 21 -20.32 -41.43 -49.06
C ILE A 21 -21.33 -40.79 -50.03
N PHE A 22 -21.35 -39.45 -50.02
CA PHE A 22 -21.17 -38.63 -51.24
C PHE A 22 -20.48 -37.31 -50.81
N LEU A 23 -19.15 -37.28 -50.93
CA LEU A 23 -18.31 -36.09 -50.80
C LEU A 23 -17.89 -35.67 -52.21
N PHE A 24 -18.14 -34.39 -52.53
CA PHE A 24 -17.27 -33.42 -53.22
C PHE A 24 -18.12 -32.42 -54.04
N LEU A 25 -17.88 -31.13 -53.77
CA LEU A 25 -18.53 -29.91 -54.28
C LEU A 25 -19.66 -29.31 -53.42
N PHE A 26 -19.35 -29.03 -52.15
CA PHE A 26 -19.81 -27.77 -51.56
C PHE A 26 -18.55 -26.95 -51.19
N PRO A 27 -18.42 -25.69 -51.63
CA PRO A 27 -17.33 -24.86 -51.17
C PRO A 27 -17.44 -24.70 -49.65
N ASN A 28 -16.31 -24.79 -48.98
CA ASN A 28 -16.12 -24.50 -47.56
C ASN A 28 -17.09 -23.41 -47.09
N GLY A 29 -17.93 -23.73 -46.11
CA GLY A 29 -18.91 -22.80 -45.53
C GLY A 29 -18.22 -21.52 -45.05
N ALA A 30 -18.36 -20.46 -45.85
CA ALA A 30 -17.92 -19.12 -45.51
C ALA A 30 -18.95 -18.54 -44.53
N SER A 31 -18.57 -18.37 -43.27
CA SER A 31 -19.46 -17.81 -42.24
C SER A 31 -19.83 -16.37 -42.59
N ALA A 32 -21.12 -16.09 -42.81
CA ALA A 32 -21.67 -14.74 -42.85
C ALA A 32 -21.44 -14.02 -41.50
N ALA A 33 -21.33 -12.69 -41.53
CA ALA A 33 -21.21 -11.88 -40.31
C ALA A 33 -22.60 -11.39 -39.85
N THR A 34 -22.87 -11.50 -38.56
CA THR A 34 -24.13 -11.04 -37.96
C THR A 34 -24.02 -9.58 -37.55
N PHE A 35 -24.98 -8.76 -37.97
CA PHE A 35 -25.14 -7.38 -37.55
C PHE A 35 -26.37 -7.27 -36.66
N THR A 36 -26.24 -6.63 -35.49
CA THR A 36 -27.34 -6.36 -34.57
C THR A 36 -27.43 -4.87 -34.32
N VAL A 37 -28.57 -4.27 -34.63
CA VAL A 37 -28.81 -2.83 -34.46
C VAL A 37 -29.73 -2.65 -33.26
N VAL A 38 -29.32 -1.83 -32.29
CA VAL A 38 -30.01 -1.61 -31.02
C VAL A 38 -30.39 -0.15 -30.90
N ASN A 39 -31.63 0.13 -30.49
CA ASN A 39 -32.12 1.47 -30.23
C ASN A 39 -32.22 1.73 -28.72
N ASP A 40 -31.20 2.36 -28.14
CA ASP A 40 -31.20 2.81 -26.74
C ASP A 40 -31.78 4.24 -26.61
N CYS A 41 -32.21 4.87 -27.72
CA CYS A 41 -32.79 6.22 -27.70
C CYS A 41 -34.17 6.24 -27.02
N GLY A 42 -34.53 7.41 -26.48
CA GLY A 42 -35.86 7.65 -25.91
C GLY A 42 -37.02 7.68 -26.92
N PHE A 43 -36.75 7.46 -28.21
CA PHE A 43 -37.67 7.60 -29.34
C PHE A 43 -37.38 6.56 -30.44
N THR A 44 -38.29 6.42 -31.41
CA THR A 44 -38.12 5.53 -32.57
C THR A 44 -37.05 6.08 -33.51
N VAL A 45 -36.16 5.19 -33.97
CA VAL A 45 -35.15 5.49 -35.00
C VAL A 45 -35.50 4.70 -36.25
N TRP A 46 -35.20 5.26 -37.43
CA TRP A 46 -35.37 4.59 -38.71
C TRP A 46 -34.02 4.32 -39.39
N PRO A 47 -33.36 3.19 -39.05
CA PRO A 47 -32.08 2.84 -39.66
C PRO A 47 -32.19 2.70 -41.18
N ARG A 48 -31.10 3.03 -41.88
CA ARG A 48 -30.92 2.79 -43.30
C ARG A 48 -29.59 2.08 -43.51
N ILE A 49 -29.60 1.06 -44.37
CA ILE A 49 -28.42 0.34 -44.82
C ILE A 49 -28.14 0.71 -46.27
N LEU A 50 -26.90 1.01 -46.58
CA LEU A 50 -26.41 1.19 -47.93
C LEU A 50 -25.26 0.20 -48.16
N SER A 51 -25.40 -0.68 -49.16
CA SER A 51 -24.33 -1.59 -49.55
C SER A 51 -23.77 -1.20 -50.92
N THR A 52 -22.44 -1.27 -51.07
CA THR A 52 -21.75 -1.09 -52.35
C THR A 52 -21.43 -2.41 -53.04
N THR A 53 -21.69 -3.55 -52.38
CA THR A 53 -21.29 -4.89 -52.84
C THR A 53 -22.48 -5.82 -53.11
N ASN A 54 -23.66 -5.56 -52.51
CA ASN A 54 -24.84 -6.35 -52.76
C ASN A 54 -26.12 -5.49 -52.70
N ALA A 55 -26.81 -5.31 -53.82
CA ALA A 55 -28.02 -4.50 -53.93
C ALA A 55 -29.24 -5.09 -53.18
N SER A 56 -29.18 -6.37 -52.77
CA SER A 56 -30.29 -7.06 -52.10
C SER A 56 -30.47 -6.69 -50.62
N ILE A 57 -29.48 -6.04 -49.98
CA ILE A 57 -29.54 -5.57 -48.57
C ILE A 57 -29.60 -4.04 -48.54
N ILE A 58 -30.54 -3.47 -49.29
CA ILE A 58 -30.88 -2.04 -49.24
C ILE A 58 -32.25 -1.94 -48.59
N THR A 59 -32.30 -2.06 -47.27
CA THR A 59 -33.53 -1.95 -46.50
C THR A 59 -33.38 -0.86 -45.43
N GLY A 60 -34.34 0.04 -45.38
CA GLY A 60 -34.61 0.82 -44.19
C GLY A 60 -35.68 0.11 -43.38
N PHE A 61 -35.58 0.15 -42.05
CA PHE A 61 -36.57 -0.46 -41.16
C PHE A 61 -36.92 0.50 -40.02
N GLU A 62 -38.07 0.26 -39.37
CA GLU A 62 -38.44 0.94 -38.13
C GLU A 62 -37.81 0.22 -36.94
N LEU A 63 -37.14 0.94 -36.05
CA LEU A 63 -36.58 0.40 -34.82
C LEU A 63 -37.13 1.17 -33.63
N LYS A 64 -38.10 0.56 -32.94
CA LYS A 64 -38.77 1.16 -31.78
C LYS A 64 -37.81 1.31 -30.60
N LYS A 65 -38.13 2.22 -29.67
CA LYS A 65 -37.37 2.41 -28.42
C LYS A 65 -37.14 1.06 -27.70
N ALA A 66 -35.91 0.85 -27.22
CA ALA A 66 -35.49 -0.34 -26.47
C ALA A 66 -35.70 -1.67 -27.22
N THR A 67 -35.64 -1.65 -28.55
CA THR A 67 -35.68 -2.87 -29.39
C THR A 67 -34.39 -3.04 -30.19
N SER A 68 -34.15 -4.27 -30.64
CA SER A 68 -33.02 -4.62 -31.50
C SER A 68 -33.46 -5.39 -32.74
N HIS A 69 -32.71 -5.26 -33.83
CA HIS A 69 -32.93 -6.00 -35.06
C HIS A 69 -31.61 -6.59 -35.57
N SER A 70 -31.60 -7.89 -35.88
CA SER A 70 -30.40 -8.58 -36.34
C SER A 70 -30.56 -9.08 -37.78
N PHE A 71 -29.50 -8.96 -38.58
CA PHE A 71 -29.44 -9.44 -39.96
C PHE A 71 -28.04 -9.97 -40.29
N GLN A 72 -27.92 -10.75 -41.36
CA GLN A 72 -26.65 -11.32 -41.82
C GLN A 72 -26.14 -10.57 -43.05
N VAL A 73 -24.83 -10.36 -43.15
CA VAL A 73 -24.18 -9.83 -44.34
C VAL A 73 -23.19 -10.84 -44.93
N PRO A 74 -23.02 -10.88 -46.26
CA PRO A 74 -22.09 -11.81 -46.90
C PRO A 74 -20.63 -11.48 -46.56
N VAL A 75 -19.75 -12.47 -46.73
CA VAL A 75 -18.30 -12.26 -46.61
C VAL A 75 -17.82 -11.25 -47.65
N GLY A 76 -16.94 -10.33 -47.26
CA GLY A 76 -16.45 -9.26 -48.15
C GLY A 76 -17.36 -8.04 -48.24
N TRP A 77 -18.46 -8.00 -47.46
CA TRP A 77 -19.43 -6.92 -47.52
C TRP A 77 -18.81 -5.55 -47.23
N ARG A 78 -19.15 -4.58 -48.08
CA ARG A 78 -18.89 -3.16 -47.87
C ARG A 78 -20.21 -2.40 -47.84
N GLY A 79 -20.37 -1.56 -46.83
CA GLY A 79 -21.57 -0.77 -46.67
C GLY A 79 -21.54 0.15 -45.46
N SER A 80 -22.56 0.99 -45.37
CA SER A 80 -22.77 1.94 -44.30
C SER A 80 -24.18 1.86 -43.72
N LEU A 81 -24.29 2.25 -42.45
CA LEU A 81 -25.54 2.24 -41.69
C LEU A 81 -25.69 3.54 -40.92
N TRP A 82 -26.87 4.16 -40.95
CA TRP A 82 -27.17 5.34 -40.14
C TRP A 82 -28.63 5.39 -39.70
N GLY A 83 -28.88 6.07 -38.57
CA GLY A 83 -30.22 6.30 -38.05
C GLY A 83 -30.83 7.58 -38.62
N ARG A 84 -32.13 7.56 -38.93
CA ARG A 84 -32.90 8.76 -39.29
C ARG A 84 -33.89 9.10 -38.18
N THR A 85 -34.07 10.39 -37.92
CA THR A 85 -34.97 10.93 -36.89
C THR A 85 -35.90 12.01 -37.46
N GLY A 86 -36.93 12.35 -36.69
CA GLY A 86 -37.93 13.36 -37.10
C GLY A 86 -38.70 12.93 -38.35
N CYS A 87 -39.03 11.64 -38.45
CA CYS A 87 -39.70 11.09 -39.61
C CYS A 87 -41.22 11.32 -39.54
N THR A 88 -41.81 11.87 -40.59
CA THR A 88 -43.25 12.10 -40.75
C THR A 88 -43.79 11.26 -41.91
N PHE A 89 -44.98 10.68 -41.74
CA PHE A 89 -45.61 9.79 -42.71
C PHE A 89 -46.88 10.45 -43.23
N ASN A 90 -47.02 10.57 -44.55
CA ASN A 90 -48.26 11.03 -45.15
C ASN A 90 -49.23 9.85 -45.37
N GLY A 91 -50.52 10.15 -45.55
CA GLY A 91 -51.56 9.14 -45.76
C GLY A 91 -51.42 8.29 -47.04
N SER A 92 -50.43 8.58 -47.90
CA SER A 92 -50.11 7.84 -49.13
C SER A 92 -48.89 6.91 -48.99
N GLY A 93 -48.37 6.69 -47.77
CA GLY A 93 -47.20 5.84 -47.51
C GLY A 93 -45.84 6.47 -47.83
N ARG A 94 -45.82 7.75 -48.23
CA ARG A 94 -44.60 8.53 -48.46
C ARG A 94 -44.21 9.21 -47.16
N TRP A 95 -42.93 9.15 -46.82
CA TRP A 95 -42.43 9.68 -45.56
C TRP A 95 -41.18 10.50 -45.78
N SER A 96 -40.92 11.44 -44.89
CA SER A 96 -39.74 12.32 -44.91
C SER A 96 -39.13 12.35 -43.53
N CYS A 97 -37.81 12.39 -43.42
CA CYS A 97 -37.12 12.54 -42.15
C CYS A 97 -36.32 13.84 -42.14
N ALA A 98 -36.30 14.50 -40.99
CA ALA A 98 -35.57 15.74 -40.83
C ALA A 98 -34.04 15.54 -40.95
N THR A 99 -33.52 14.37 -40.61
CA THR A 99 -32.09 14.03 -40.72
C THR A 99 -31.77 13.09 -41.88
N GLY A 100 -32.56 13.12 -42.97
CA GLY A 100 -32.23 12.45 -44.22
C GLY A 100 -33.39 12.25 -45.20
N GLU A 101 -33.09 12.27 -46.50
CA GLU A 101 -34.11 12.12 -47.56
C GLU A 101 -34.62 10.67 -47.73
N CYS A 102 -35.87 10.56 -48.19
CA CYS A 102 -36.51 9.32 -48.62
C CYS A 102 -36.85 9.40 -50.11
N SER A 103 -36.43 8.42 -50.91
CA SER A 103 -37.11 8.09 -52.15
C SER A 103 -38.19 7.04 -51.86
N THR A 104 -39.31 7.18 -52.56
CA THR A 104 -40.60 6.46 -52.37
C THR A 104 -40.52 4.94 -52.47
N GLU A 105 -39.45 4.42 -53.04
CA GLU A 105 -38.94 3.06 -52.88
C GLU A 105 -37.41 3.23 -52.82
N CYS A 106 -36.70 2.38 -52.08
CA CYS A 106 -35.23 2.44 -52.01
C CYS A 106 -34.60 1.92 -53.32
N SER A 107 -34.79 2.64 -54.42
CA SER A 107 -34.03 2.47 -55.66
C SER A 107 -32.74 3.28 -55.58
N ALA A 108 -31.63 2.56 -55.70
CA ALA A 108 -30.28 3.09 -55.66
C ALA A 108 -29.94 3.83 -56.95
N THR A 109 -30.21 5.13 -57.03
CA THR A 109 -29.45 6.09 -57.84
C THR A 109 -30.01 7.50 -57.64
N ALA A 110 -29.44 8.27 -56.73
CA ALA A 110 -29.46 9.73 -56.75
C ALA A 110 -28.29 10.25 -55.89
N GLY A 111 -27.39 10.99 -56.52
CA GLY A 111 -26.16 11.49 -55.93
C GLY A 111 -26.36 12.63 -54.92
N ASN A 112 -25.35 12.82 -54.07
CA ASN A 112 -25.01 14.05 -53.34
C ASN A 112 -26.13 14.84 -52.65
N ALA A 113 -27.13 14.18 -52.06
CA ALA A 113 -28.01 14.83 -51.10
C ALA A 113 -27.35 14.88 -49.70
N SER A 114 -27.11 16.09 -49.23
CA SER A 114 -26.56 16.47 -47.92
C SER A 114 -27.38 15.86 -46.77
N THR A 115 -27.06 14.63 -46.38
CA THR A 115 -27.70 13.97 -45.23
C THR A 115 -26.80 14.12 -44.03
N THR A 116 -27.16 15.05 -43.14
CA THR A 116 -26.56 15.20 -41.83
C THR A 116 -26.86 13.94 -41.00
N ALA A 117 -25.91 13.01 -40.95
CA ALA A 117 -26.09 11.73 -40.27
C ALA A 117 -24.76 11.18 -39.75
N THR A 118 -24.79 10.70 -38.51
CA THR A 118 -23.75 9.85 -37.94
C THR A 118 -23.80 8.48 -38.62
N ARG A 119 -22.72 8.07 -39.29
CA ARG A 119 -22.67 6.85 -40.12
C ARG A 119 -21.72 5.82 -39.52
N ALA A 120 -22.15 4.57 -39.42
CA ALA A 120 -21.27 3.42 -39.22
C ALA A 120 -20.84 2.90 -40.58
N GLU A 121 -19.54 2.78 -40.81
CA GLU A 121 -18.98 2.34 -42.09
C GLU A 121 -18.21 1.03 -41.91
N PHE A 122 -18.34 0.11 -42.86
CA PHE A 122 -17.75 -1.23 -42.78
C PHE A 122 -17.17 -1.66 -44.13
N ALA A 123 -16.04 -2.35 -44.07
CA ALA A 123 -15.48 -3.13 -45.15
C ALA A 123 -14.94 -4.46 -44.58
N LEU A 124 -15.72 -5.52 -44.70
CA LEU A 124 -15.42 -6.84 -44.11
C LEU A 124 -14.49 -7.66 -45.00
N ASN A 125 -13.69 -8.54 -44.39
CA ASN A 125 -12.82 -9.52 -45.03
C ASN A 125 -12.01 -8.96 -46.22
N GLN A 126 -11.31 -7.86 -45.96
CA GLN A 126 -10.44 -7.17 -46.90
C GLN A 126 -9.05 -7.84 -46.95
N VAL A 127 -7.99 -7.10 -47.25
CA VAL A 127 -6.62 -7.63 -47.35
C VAL A 127 -6.25 -8.39 -46.07
N ASN A 128 -5.78 -9.64 -46.21
CA ASN A 128 -5.44 -10.56 -45.12
C ASN A 128 -6.60 -11.02 -44.22
N GLY A 129 -7.84 -10.94 -44.71
CA GLY A 129 -9.02 -11.43 -43.98
C GLY A 129 -9.45 -10.53 -42.83
N VAL A 130 -9.15 -9.23 -42.95
CA VAL A 130 -9.40 -8.23 -41.92
C VAL A 130 -10.62 -7.38 -42.26
N ASP A 131 -11.46 -7.17 -41.26
CA ASP A 131 -12.61 -6.28 -41.29
C ASP A 131 -12.20 -4.87 -40.86
N TYR A 132 -12.59 -3.86 -41.63
CA TYR A 132 -12.42 -2.45 -41.30
C TYR A 132 -13.77 -1.84 -40.92
N TYR A 133 -13.80 -1.01 -39.88
CA TYR A 133 -14.99 -0.25 -39.52
C TYR A 133 -14.67 1.03 -38.75
N ASP A 134 -15.59 1.99 -38.84
CA ASP A 134 -15.57 3.24 -38.10
C ASP A 134 -16.99 3.81 -37.89
N VAL A 135 -17.06 4.86 -37.07
CA VAL A 135 -18.22 5.75 -37.00
C VAL A 135 -17.79 7.13 -37.48
N SER A 136 -18.31 7.54 -38.62
CA SER A 136 -18.02 8.80 -39.28
C SER A 136 -19.07 9.87 -38.99
N ILE A 137 -18.58 11.06 -38.62
CA ILE A 137 -19.36 12.29 -38.46
C ILE A 137 -18.90 13.40 -39.43
N ALA A 138 -17.96 13.08 -40.34
CA ALA A 138 -17.47 14.02 -41.35
C ALA A 138 -18.59 14.52 -42.30
N GLY A 139 -19.62 13.69 -42.50
CA GLY A 139 -20.84 14.03 -43.25
C GLY A 139 -21.92 14.77 -42.44
N GLY A 140 -21.63 15.14 -41.19
CA GLY A 140 -22.58 15.73 -40.24
C GLY A 140 -22.97 14.74 -39.14
N TYR A 141 -23.65 15.24 -38.11
CA TYR A 141 -24.03 14.50 -36.92
C TYR A 141 -25.53 14.60 -36.65
N ASN A 142 -26.16 13.51 -36.23
CA ASN A 142 -27.56 13.56 -35.77
C ASN A 142 -27.82 12.79 -34.48
N LEU A 143 -27.15 11.66 -34.29
CA LEU A 143 -27.36 10.74 -33.19
C LEU A 143 -26.03 10.24 -32.65
N GLN A 144 -25.99 9.97 -31.34
CA GLN A 144 -24.89 9.20 -30.75
C GLN A 144 -24.94 7.78 -31.31
N MET A 145 -23.77 7.18 -31.56
CA MET A 145 -23.65 5.86 -32.15
C MET A 145 -22.41 5.14 -31.62
N LEU A 146 -22.53 3.85 -31.35
CA LEU A 146 -21.45 2.96 -30.93
C LEU A 146 -21.47 1.65 -31.72
N ILE A 147 -20.30 1.18 -32.14
CA ILE A 147 -20.05 -0.13 -32.75
C ILE A 147 -19.26 -0.98 -31.76
N GLU A 148 -19.73 -2.20 -31.52
CA GLU A 148 -19.10 -3.23 -30.70
C GLU A 148 -18.96 -4.52 -31.52
N ALA A 149 -17.74 -5.07 -31.62
CA ALA A 149 -17.51 -6.36 -32.28
C ALA A 149 -17.51 -7.51 -31.25
N THR A 150 -18.08 -8.66 -31.59
CA THR A 150 -18.25 -9.85 -30.74
C THR A 150 -17.92 -11.12 -31.52
N GLY A 151 -17.52 -12.22 -30.86
CA GLY A 151 -17.31 -13.53 -31.52
C GLY A 151 -15.98 -13.70 -32.26
N VAL A 152 -14.95 -12.94 -31.88
CA VAL A 152 -13.61 -12.95 -32.48
C VAL A 152 -12.89 -14.29 -32.21
N LYS A 153 -12.23 -14.87 -33.22
CA LYS A 153 -11.42 -16.09 -33.05
C LYS A 153 -10.10 -15.75 -32.32
N ALA A 154 -9.85 -16.43 -31.20
CA ALA A 154 -8.77 -16.18 -30.24
C ALA A 154 -7.30 -16.27 -30.76
N ASN A 155 -7.07 -16.47 -32.06
CA ASN A 155 -5.73 -16.79 -32.61
C ASN A 155 -5.04 -15.64 -33.38
N SER A 156 -5.59 -14.42 -33.42
CA SER A 156 -4.98 -13.31 -34.17
C SER A 156 -4.59 -12.15 -33.24
N THR A 157 -3.32 -12.15 -32.84
CA THR A 157 -2.69 -11.11 -32.00
C THR A 157 -2.47 -9.77 -32.72
N SER A 158 -2.77 -9.70 -34.02
CA SER A 158 -2.41 -8.55 -34.88
C SER A 158 -3.54 -7.53 -35.09
N TYR A 159 -4.81 -7.90 -34.88
CA TYR A 159 -5.97 -7.04 -35.24
C TYR A 159 -6.93 -6.85 -34.07
N ARG A 160 -7.01 -5.62 -33.53
CA ARG A 160 -7.71 -5.28 -32.28
C ARG A 160 -9.15 -4.80 -32.53
N CYS A 161 -10.14 -5.61 -32.12
CA CYS A 161 -11.57 -5.32 -32.27
C CYS A 161 -12.11 -4.31 -31.23
N ARG A 162 -11.75 -3.03 -31.37
CA ARG A 162 -12.09 -1.99 -30.38
C ARG A 162 -13.48 -1.38 -30.56
N LYS A 163 -14.14 -1.03 -29.44
CA LYS A 163 -15.35 -0.18 -29.45
C LYS A 163 -15.09 1.17 -30.15
N LYS A 164 -16.02 1.59 -31.02
CA LYS A 164 -15.91 2.77 -31.89
C LYS A 164 -17.21 3.56 -31.90
N GLY A 165 -17.14 4.89 -32.00
CA GLY A 165 -18.35 5.69 -31.93
C GLY A 165 -18.18 7.07 -31.31
N CYS A 166 -19.29 7.80 -31.31
CA CYS A 166 -19.46 9.01 -30.52
C CYS A 166 -20.65 8.84 -29.57
N VAL A 167 -20.34 8.91 -28.27
CA VAL A 167 -21.32 8.82 -27.17
C VAL A 167 -21.75 10.20 -26.66
N GLY A 168 -21.01 11.26 -27.03
CA GLY A 168 -21.36 12.64 -26.69
C GLY A 168 -22.45 13.20 -27.61
N ASP A 169 -23.34 14.02 -27.06
CA ASP A 169 -24.41 14.68 -27.83
C ASP A 169 -23.93 15.97 -28.49
N LEU A 170 -23.48 15.87 -29.74
CA LEU A 170 -23.02 17.03 -30.50
C LEU A 170 -24.15 17.98 -30.88
N ASN A 171 -25.42 17.58 -30.81
CA ASN A 171 -26.52 18.50 -31.13
C ASN A 171 -26.59 19.66 -30.12
N GLN A 172 -26.14 19.44 -28.87
CA GLN A 172 -26.05 20.49 -27.85
C GLN A 172 -24.80 21.37 -28.01
N LEU A 173 -23.70 20.79 -28.48
CA LEU A 173 -22.43 21.47 -28.71
C LEU A 173 -22.31 22.10 -30.11
N CYS A 174 -23.32 21.91 -30.96
CA CYS A 174 -23.29 22.33 -32.35
C CYS A 174 -23.23 23.88 -32.44
N PRO A 175 -22.23 24.44 -33.13
CA PRO A 175 -22.17 25.86 -33.45
C PRO A 175 -23.43 26.33 -34.17
N LYS A 176 -23.84 27.59 -33.94
CA LYS A 176 -25.09 28.12 -34.51
C LYS A 176 -25.12 28.07 -36.03
N GLU A 177 -23.96 28.25 -36.65
CA GLU A 177 -23.75 28.27 -38.10
C GLU A 177 -23.89 26.87 -38.73
N LEU A 178 -23.77 25.81 -37.93
CA LEU A 178 -23.87 24.42 -38.37
C LEU A 178 -25.17 23.75 -37.87
N SER A 179 -25.91 24.40 -36.98
CA SER A 179 -27.09 23.82 -36.35
C SER A 179 -28.26 23.75 -37.32
N MET A 180 -28.89 22.58 -37.39
CA MET A 180 -30.19 22.44 -38.06
C MET A 180 -31.31 23.07 -37.21
N GLU A 181 -32.41 23.42 -37.86
CA GLU A 181 -33.61 23.94 -37.18
C GLU A 181 -34.11 22.93 -36.13
N GLY A 182 -34.42 23.42 -34.93
CA GLY A 182 -34.81 22.56 -33.80
C GLY A 182 -33.67 21.77 -33.14
N ARG A 183 -32.40 22.00 -33.49
CA ARG A 183 -31.20 21.28 -32.96
C ARG A 183 -31.30 19.76 -33.09
N ILE A 184 -31.96 19.29 -34.14
CA ILE A 184 -32.15 17.87 -34.43
C ILE A 184 -30.95 17.21 -35.13
N GLY A 185 -29.97 18.01 -35.54
CA GLY A 185 -28.75 17.61 -36.23
C GLY A 185 -27.75 18.77 -36.34
N CYS A 186 -26.50 18.43 -36.64
CA CYS A 186 -25.40 19.35 -36.83
C CYS A 186 -24.71 19.09 -38.18
N MET A 187 -24.81 20.05 -39.10
CA MET A 187 -24.23 19.96 -40.44
C MET A 187 -22.70 19.89 -40.37
N SER A 188 -22.09 19.23 -41.36
CA SER A 188 -20.64 19.34 -41.51
C SER A 188 -20.25 20.74 -42.01
N PRO A 189 -19.01 21.21 -41.72
CA PRO A 189 -18.53 22.48 -42.27
C PRO A 189 -18.59 22.52 -43.81
N CYS A 190 -18.32 21.40 -44.48
CA CYS A 190 -18.46 21.29 -45.93
C CYS A 190 -19.91 21.51 -46.39
N GLN A 191 -20.89 20.94 -45.68
CA GLN A 191 -22.31 21.14 -45.99
C GLN A 191 -22.78 22.59 -45.77
N ALA A 192 -22.28 23.24 -44.71
CA ALA A 192 -22.70 24.60 -44.37
C ALA A 192 -22.05 25.68 -45.23
N PHE A 193 -20.77 25.53 -45.58
CA PHE A 193 -19.99 26.58 -46.25
C PHE A 193 -19.64 26.25 -47.71
N GLY A 194 -19.55 24.97 -48.08
CA GLY A 194 -19.29 24.52 -49.45
C GLY A 194 -17.92 24.91 -50.03
N SER A 195 -16.99 25.43 -49.23
CA SER A 195 -15.69 25.89 -49.72
C SER A 195 -14.66 24.74 -49.82
N PRO A 196 -13.69 24.82 -50.74
CA PRO A 196 -12.73 23.74 -50.98
C PRO A 196 -11.89 23.32 -49.76
N ASP A 197 -11.59 24.27 -48.87
CA ASP A 197 -10.87 24.04 -47.62
C ASP A 197 -11.71 23.28 -46.58
N TYR A 198 -13.00 23.59 -46.44
CA TYR A 198 -13.90 22.83 -45.56
C TYR A 198 -14.28 21.46 -46.14
N CYS A 199 -14.29 21.32 -47.46
CA CYS A 199 -14.63 20.09 -48.16
C CYS A 199 -13.43 19.20 -48.52
N CYS A 200 -12.20 19.63 -48.20
CA CYS A 200 -10.97 18.95 -48.61
C CYS A 200 -10.96 18.58 -50.11
N SER A 201 -11.29 19.55 -50.96
CA SER A 201 -11.35 19.37 -52.41
C SER A 201 -10.37 20.29 -53.14
N ASN A 202 -10.13 20.02 -54.42
CA ASN A 202 -9.21 20.80 -55.26
C ASN A 202 -7.80 20.88 -54.65
N SER A 203 -7.26 22.10 -54.42
CA SER A 203 -5.96 22.34 -53.80
C SER A 203 -5.84 21.78 -52.36
N PHE A 204 -6.97 21.52 -51.70
CA PHE A 204 -7.05 20.94 -50.35
C PHE A 204 -7.34 19.42 -50.39
N GLY A 205 -7.20 18.76 -51.54
CA GLY A 205 -7.53 17.34 -51.72
C GLY A 205 -6.45 16.34 -51.30
N SER A 206 -5.49 16.75 -50.46
CA SER A 206 -4.45 15.85 -49.96
C SER A 206 -4.24 16.01 -48.45
N PRO A 207 -3.70 14.98 -47.76
CA PRO A 207 -3.40 15.07 -46.33
C PRO A 207 -2.43 16.20 -45.95
N SER A 208 -1.58 16.64 -46.89
CA SER A 208 -0.63 17.73 -46.67
C SER A 208 -1.24 19.13 -46.84
N SER A 209 -2.46 19.22 -47.39
CA SER A 209 -3.13 20.50 -47.65
C SER A 209 -4.47 20.63 -46.93
N CYS A 210 -5.18 19.56 -46.59
CA CYS A 210 -6.37 19.63 -45.75
C CYS A 210 -6.07 19.50 -44.27
N PHE A 211 -6.06 20.62 -43.56
CA PHE A 211 -5.88 20.65 -42.11
C PHE A 211 -7.23 20.63 -41.38
N PRO A 212 -7.31 20.04 -40.19
CA PRO A 212 -8.53 20.05 -39.40
C PRO A 212 -8.94 21.48 -39.04
N THR A 213 -10.17 21.84 -39.42
CA THR A 213 -10.74 23.15 -39.13
C THR A 213 -11.08 23.31 -37.65
N GLN A 214 -11.36 24.54 -37.19
CA GLN A 214 -11.79 24.78 -35.80
C GLN A 214 -13.01 23.94 -35.40
N TYR A 215 -13.95 23.71 -36.34
CA TYR A 215 -15.13 22.87 -36.14
C TYR A 215 -14.74 21.39 -36.06
N GLY A 216 -13.83 20.95 -36.94
CA GLY A 216 -13.28 19.59 -36.90
C GLY A 216 -12.58 19.30 -35.58
N GLN A 217 -11.80 20.25 -35.05
CA GLN A 217 -11.15 20.12 -33.75
C GLN A 217 -12.16 20.08 -32.59
N LEU A 218 -13.19 20.94 -32.63
CA LEU A 218 -14.28 20.93 -31.64
C LEU A 218 -14.98 19.56 -31.60
N PHE A 219 -15.41 19.04 -32.75
CA PHE A 219 -16.07 17.75 -32.82
C PHE A 219 -15.13 16.59 -32.48
N LYS A 220 -13.84 16.68 -32.84
CA LYS A 220 -12.85 15.67 -32.49
C LYS A 220 -12.61 15.62 -30.98
N SER A 221 -12.62 16.77 -30.32
CA SER A 221 -12.51 16.82 -28.85
C SER A 221 -13.69 16.14 -28.14
N ALA A 222 -14.90 16.26 -28.69
CA ALA A 222 -16.11 15.65 -28.13
C ALA A 222 -16.32 14.18 -28.56
N CYS A 223 -15.82 13.80 -29.73
CA CYS A 223 -15.91 12.46 -30.30
C CYS A 223 -14.52 11.93 -30.72
N PRO A 224 -13.58 11.72 -29.77
CA PRO A 224 -12.18 11.41 -30.11
C PRO A 224 -12.02 10.08 -30.85
N ARG A 225 -13.01 9.17 -30.75
CA ARG A 225 -12.98 7.82 -31.34
C ARG A 225 -13.75 7.70 -32.65
N SER A 226 -14.33 8.78 -33.16
CA SER A 226 -15.02 8.83 -34.45
C SER A 226 -14.13 9.41 -35.54
N TYR A 227 -14.45 9.11 -36.80
CA TYR A 227 -13.88 9.76 -37.97
C TYR A 227 -14.56 11.12 -38.14
N VAL A 228 -13.83 12.21 -37.86
CA VAL A 228 -14.46 13.54 -37.74
C VAL A 228 -14.25 14.43 -38.96
N TYR A 229 -13.08 14.36 -39.58
CA TYR A 229 -12.72 15.16 -40.75
C TYR A 229 -11.91 14.29 -41.72
N ALA A 230 -11.72 14.76 -42.95
CA ALA A 230 -11.01 13.97 -43.96
C ALA A 230 -9.57 13.63 -43.50
N TYR A 231 -9.13 12.41 -43.81
CA TYR A 231 -7.80 11.88 -43.48
C TYR A 231 -7.55 11.64 -41.97
N ASP A 232 -8.60 11.55 -41.16
CA ASP A 232 -8.54 11.22 -39.72
C ASP A 232 -8.31 9.71 -39.45
N ASP A 233 -8.07 8.91 -40.50
CA ASP A 233 -8.04 7.45 -40.50
C ASP A 233 -7.17 6.84 -39.39
N ALA A 234 -6.01 7.44 -39.13
CA ALA A 234 -5.03 6.97 -38.15
C ALA A 234 -5.60 6.89 -36.72
N THR A 235 -6.62 7.69 -36.39
CA THR A 235 -7.22 7.71 -35.04
C THR A 235 -8.63 7.10 -35.00
N SER A 236 -9.27 6.94 -36.15
CA SER A 236 -10.69 6.61 -36.26
C SER A 236 -11.00 5.25 -36.87
N THR A 237 -10.12 4.67 -37.69
CA THR A 237 -10.39 3.46 -38.47
C THR A 237 -9.75 2.23 -37.82
N PHE A 238 -10.52 1.16 -37.59
CA PHE A 238 -10.06 -0.02 -36.84
C PHE A 238 -10.22 -1.32 -37.60
N MET A 239 -9.36 -2.27 -37.22
CA MET A 239 -9.20 -3.57 -37.87
C MET A 239 -9.63 -4.69 -36.90
N CYS A 240 -10.48 -5.60 -37.35
CA CYS A 240 -10.94 -6.77 -36.61
C CYS A 240 -10.91 -8.02 -37.50
N THR A 241 -10.95 -9.23 -36.95
CA THR A 241 -10.99 -10.45 -37.78
C THR A 241 -12.15 -11.36 -37.39
N GLY A 242 -13.11 -11.52 -38.31
CA GLY A 242 -14.17 -12.53 -38.18
C GLY A 242 -15.16 -12.25 -37.06
N GLY A 243 -15.50 -10.98 -36.84
CA GLY A 243 -16.44 -10.55 -35.80
C GLY A 243 -17.90 -10.46 -36.28
N ASN A 244 -18.82 -10.59 -35.33
CA ASN A 244 -20.19 -10.10 -35.41
C ASN A 244 -20.25 -8.68 -34.85
N TYR A 245 -21.12 -7.81 -35.38
CA TYR A 245 -21.15 -6.39 -35.03
C TYR A 245 -22.47 -5.99 -34.38
N THR A 246 -22.39 -5.23 -33.29
CA THR A 246 -23.53 -4.57 -32.67
C THR A 246 -23.40 -3.06 -32.87
N ILE A 247 -24.41 -2.42 -33.46
CA ILE A 247 -24.51 -0.97 -33.60
C ILE A 247 -25.59 -0.45 -32.65
N ARG A 248 -25.21 0.39 -31.69
CA ARG A 248 -26.13 1.01 -30.72
C ARG A 248 -26.35 2.47 -31.07
N PHE A 249 -27.62 2.88 -31.16
CA PHE A 249 -28.02 4.29 -31.19
C PHE A 249 -28.29 4.81 -29.78
N CYS A 250 -27.89 6.05 -29.50
CA CYS A 250 -27.96 6.66 -28.16
C CYS A 250 -27.34 5.81 -27.04
N PRO A 251 -26.12 5.27 -27.21
CA PRO A 251 -25.43 4.55 -26.15
C PRO A 251 -25.23 5.43 -24.90
N PRO A 252 -25.07 4.82 -23.70
CA PRO A 252 -24.69 5.55 -22.50
C PRO A 252 -23.40 6.36 -22.70
N THR A 253 -23.32 7.56 -22.13
CA THR A 253 -22.16 8.45 -22.24
C THR A 253 -20.86 7.84 -21.71
N ASN A 254 -20.97 6.87 -20.80
CA ASN A 254 -19.85 6.16 -20.17
C ASN A 254 -19.53 4.80 -20.83
N ALA A 255 -20.08 4.50 -22.03
CA ALA A 255 -19.92 3.19 -22.67
C ALA A 255 -18.48 2.80 -23.04
N PHE A 256 -17.57 3.77 -23.14
CA PHE A 256 -16.13 3.53 -23.36
C PHE A 256 -15.31 3.46 -22.07
N SER A 257 -15.86 3.98 -20.98
CA SER A 257 -15.16 4.18 -19.71
C SER A 257 -15.65 3.25 -18.60
N THR A 258 -16.69 2.46 -18.83
CA THR A 258 -17.32 1.60 -17.81
C THR A 258 -17.30 0.11 -18.18
N ILE A 259 -17.01 -0.73 -17.19
CA ILE A 259 -17.20 -2.19 -17.19
C ILE A 259 -18.40 -2.52 -16.32
N LYS A 260 -19.37 -3.26 -16.87
CA LYS A 260 -20.52 -3.77 -16.13
C LYS A 260 -20.32 -5.21 -15.67
N LEU A 261 -21.16 -5.66 -14.74
CA LEU A 261 -21.17 -7.05 -14.30
C LEU A 261 -21.34 -8.00 -15.50
N GLY A 262 -20.45 -8.99 -15.62
CA GLY A 262 -20.43 -9.94 -16.74
C GLY A 262 -19.66 -9.47 -17.97
N GLU A 263 -19.22 -8.20 -18.03
CA GLU A 263 -18.30 -7.73 -19.06
C GLU A 263 -16.84 -8.03 -18.67
N GLN A 264 -15.98 -8.08 -19.69
CA GLN A 264 -14.54 -8.32 -19.53
C GLN A 264 -13.76 -7.40 -20.46
N ILE A 265 -12.57 -7.01 -20.03
CA ILE A 265 -11.55 -6.36 -20.87
C ILE A 265 -10.44 -7.38 -21.09
N GLY A 266 -10.34 -7.91 -22.31
CA GLY A 266 -9.29 -8.85 -22.66
C GLY A 266 -7.89 -8.21 -22.65
N SER A 267 -6.88 -9.07 -22.74
CA SER A 267 -5.45 -8.69 -22.76
C SER A 267 -5.08 -7.59 -23.77
N THR A 268 -5.79 -7.49 -24.89
CA THR A 268 -5.54 -6.49 -25.94
C THR A 268 -6.49 -5.30 -25.91
N ASP A 269 -7.52 -5.37 -25.07
CA ASP A 269 -8.58 -4.37 -24.98
C ASP A 269 -8.19 -3.22 -24.06
N GLN A 270 -8.87 -2.09 -24.22
CA GLN A 270 -8.59 -0.86 -23.49
C GLN A 270 -9.88 -0.17 -23.10
N LEU A 271 -9.98 0.20 -21.83
CA LEU A 271 -10.98 1.15 -21.32
C LEU A 271 -10.42 2.56 -21.47
N VAL A 272 -11.23 3.50 -21.92
CA VAL A 272 -10.77 4.88 -22.11
C VAL A 272 -11.75 5.82 -21.44
N SER A 273 -11.24 6.80 -20.70
CA SER A 273 -12.05 7.79 -20.00
C SER A 273 -12.94 8.56 -20.99
N THR A 274 -14.02 9.15 -20.49
CA THR A 274 -15.09 9.74 -21.33
C THR A 274 -14.57 10.77 -22.34
N SER A 275 -13.64 11.64 -21.92
CA SER A 275 -13.01 12.64 -22.79
C SER A 275 -11.73 12.15 -23.48
N GLY A 276 -11.38 10.87 -23.33
CA GLY A 276 -10.19 10.30 -23.95
C GLY A 276 -8.87 10.63 -23.27
N LYS A 277 -8.86 11.20 -22.06
CA LYS A 277 -7.62 11.64 -21.38
C LYS A 277 -6.78 10.48 -20.85
N PHE A 278 -7.42 9.45 -20.29
CA PHE A 278 -6.75 8.31 -19.69
C PHE A 278 -7.20 7.00 -20.35
N THR A 279 -6.29 6.04 -20.39
CA THR A 279 -6.52 4.68 -20.88
C THR A 279 -6.12 3.69 -19.80
N LEU A 280 -6.97 2.69 -19.56
CA LEU A 280 -6.70 1.51 -18.74
C LEU A 280 -6.62 0.28 -19.65
N GLY A 281 -5.65 -0.59 -19.38
CA GLY A 281 -5.52 -1.86 -20.07
C GLY A 281 -4.28 -2.64 -19.63
N PHE A 282 -4.09 -3.81 -20.23
CA PHE A 282 -2.87 -4.58 -19.98
C PHE A 282 -1.68 -4.01 -20.77
N PHE A 283 -0.50 -4.07 -20.16
CA PHE A 283 0.76 -3.67 -20.77
C PHE A 283 1.86 -4.65 -20.39
N GLU A 284 2.91 -4.68 -21.20
CA GLU A 284 4.08 -5.53 -20.99
C GLU A 284 5.28 -4.67 -20.58
N SER A 285 6.02 -5.14 -19.58
CA SER A 285 7.32 -4.59 -19.18
C SER A 285 8.35 -5.71 -19.16
N ASP A 286 8.59 -6.34 -18.01
CA ASP A 286 9.22 -7.67 -17.90
C ASP A 286 8.20 -8.81 -18.00
N HIS A 287 7.02 -8.56 -17.46
CA HIS A 287 5.84 -9.40 -17.48
C HIS A 287 4.60 -8.57 -17.85
N ARG A 288 3.40 -9.16 -17.78
CA ARG A 288 2.14 -8.47 -18.08
C ARG A 288 1.48 -7.91 -16.81
N TYR A 289 1.05 -6.66 -16.90
CA TYR A 289 0.40 -5.94 -15.80
C TYR A 289 -0.81 -5.16 -16.30
N LEU A 290 -1.75 -4.91 -15.40
CA LEU A 290 -2.85 -3.98 -15.60
C LEU A 290 -2.39 -2.58 -15.18
N GLY A 291 -2.61 -1.57 -16.02
CA GLY A 291 -2.25 -0.20 -15.66
C GLY A 291 -3.12 0.86 -16.31
N ILE A 292 -2.92 2.09 -15.84
CA ILE A 292 -3.53 3.31 -16.37
C ILE A 292 -2.42 4.21 -16.91
N TRP A 293 -2.66 4.92 -18.01
CA TRP A 293 -1.75 5.94 -18.56
C TRP A 293 -2.54 7.05 -19.24
N TYR A 294 -1.89 8.19 -19.46
CA TYR A 294 -2.43 9.24 -20.33
C TYR A 294 -2.51 8.73 -21.77
N THR A 295 -3.69 8.81 -22.41
CA THR A 295 -3.94 8.24 -23.74
C THR A 295 -2.98 8.78 -24.80
N ASN A 296 -2.62 10.06 -24.70
CA ASN A 296 -1.77 10.76 -25.67
C ASN A 296 -0.29 10.83 -25.24
N ASP A 297 0.11 10.14 -24.16
CA ASP A 297 1.53 10.08 -23.80
C ASP A 297 2.28 9.15 -24.76
N VAL A 298 3.18 9.72 -25.55
CA VAL A 298 4.01 8.99 -26.52
C VAL A 298 4.92 7.98 -25.81
N GLN A 299 5.35 8.27 -24.58
CA GLN A 299 6.14 7.36 -23.76
C GLN A 299 5.27 6.31 -23.06
N SER A 300 3.94 6.48 -23.08
CA SER A 300 2.97 5.62 -22.42
C SER A 300 3.29 5.36 -20.95
N ARG A 301 3.75 6.40 -20.22
CA ARG A 301 4.13 6.27 -18.81
C ARG A 301 2.91 5.86 -17.98
N LYS A 302 3.08 4.84 -17.16
CA LYS A 302 2.00 4.24 -16.37
C LYS A 302 1.80 5.05 -15.10
N VAL A 303 0.63 5.66 -14.94
CA VAL A 303 0.27 6.51 -13.80
C VAL A 303 -0.28 5.71 -12.62
N TRP A 304 -0.71 4.47 -12.88
CA TRP A 304 -1.18 3.52 -11.88
C TRP A 304 -0.98 2.09 -12.38
N VAL A 305 -0.73 1.15 -11.48
CA VAL A 305 -0.62 -0.29 -11.78
C VAL A 305 -1.48 -1.05 -10.78
N GLY A 306 -2.33 -1.96 -11.27
CA GLY A 306 -3.30 -2.67 -10.43
C GLY A 306 -2.78 -3.93 -9.75
N ASN A 307 -1.75 -4.56 -10.33
CA ASN A 307 -1.15 -5.79 -9.81
C ASN A 307 0.38 -5.65 -9.63
N PRO A 308 0.87 -4.64 -8.89
CA PRO A 308 2.29 -4.54 -8.58
C PRO A 308 2.72 -5.77 -7.76
N ASN A 309 3.91 -6.33 -8.02
CA ASN A 309 4.43 -7.56 -7.39
C ASN A 309 3.68 -8.86 -7.74
N ALA A 310 2.62 -8.81 -8.54
CA ALA A 310 1.79 -9.96 -8.90
C ALA A 310 1.57 -10.00 -10.41
N ALA A 311 2.65 -10.12 -11.17
CA ALA A 311 2.59 -10.12 -12.61
C ALA A 311 1.74 -11.28 -13.17
N VAL A 312 1.10 -11.06 -14.33
CA VAL A 312 0.37 -12.11 -15.03
C VAL A 312 1.37 -12.96 -15.82
N ILE A 313 1.63 -14.17 -15.34
CA ILE A 313 2.56 -15.14 -15.94
C ILE A 313 1.81 -16.10 -16.90
N SER A 314 0.94 -15.55 -17.75
CA SER A 314 0.19 -16.34 -18.73
C SER A 314 0.82 -16.19 -20.12
N THR A 315 1.08 -17.31 -20.78
CA THR A 315 1.54 -17.36 -22.18
C THR A 315 0.38 -17.28 -23.18
N SER A 316 -0.87 -17.35 -22.70
CA SER A 316 -2.06 -17.20 -23.52
C SER A 316 -2.62 -15.77 -23.43
N ASP A 317 -3.05 -15.22 -24.57
CA ASP A 317 -3.72 -13.91 -24.64
C ASP A 317 -5.16 -13.94 -24.08
N THR A 318 -5.49 -14.96 -23.29
CA THR A 318 -6.82 -15.26 -22.75
C THR A 318 -7.11 -14.62 -21.40
N HIS A 319 -6.16 -13.88 -20.84
CA HIS A 319 -6.40 -13.15 -19.59
C HIS A 319 -7.24 -11.90 -19.83
N ALA A 320 -8.05 -11.56 -18.84
CA ALA A 320 -8.95 -10.42 -18.89
C ALA A 320 -9.19 -9.82 -17.50
N LEU A 321 -9.49 -8.52 -17.45
CA LEU A 321 -10.05 -7.86 -16.27
C LEU A 321 -11.57 -8.02 -16.28
N SER A 322 -12.15 -8.41 -15.14
CA SER A 322 -13.60 -8.55 -14.98
C SER A 322 -14.05 -8.19 -13.55
N ILE A 323 -15.35 -8.20 -13.32
CA ILE A 323 -15.98 -8.07 -12.00
C ILE A 323 -16.56 -9.43 -11.63
N ASP A 324 -16.14 -10.03 -10.51
CA ASP A 324 -16.68 -11.32 -10.05
C ASP A 324 -18.18 -11.15 -9.74
N PRO A 325 -19.07 -11.91 -10.41
CA PRO A 325 -20.51 -11.80 -10.20
C PRO A 325 -20.97 -12.17 -8.78
N ARG A 326 -20.17 -12.94 -8.03
CA ARG A 326 -20.51 -13.41 -6.68
C ARG A 326 -20.13 -12.42 -5.60
N THR A 327 -18.97 -11.78 -5.75
CA THR A 327 -18.37 -10.92 -4.72
C THR A 327 -18.40 -9.44 -5.07
N GLY A 328 -18.54 -9.09 -6.36
CA GLY A 328 -18.40 -7.72 -6.85
C GLY A 328 -16.96 -7.24 -6.96
N ASN A 329 -15.97 -8.09 -6.67
CA ASN A 329 -14.56 -7.72 -6.74
C ASN A 329 -14.08 -7.55 -8.18
N LEU A 330 -13.21 -6.57 -8.40
CA LEU A 330 -12.40 -6.51 -9.62
C LEU A 330 -11.36 -7.64 -9.56
N ILE A 331 -11.33 -8.46 -10.61
CA ILE A 331 -10.50 -9.65 -10.69
C ILE A 331 -9.79 -9.72 -12.05
N ILE A 332 -8.59 -10.27 -12.05
CA ILE A 332 -7.94 -10.72 -13.28
C ILE A 332 -8.21 -12.22 -13.42
N VAL A 333 -8.78 -12.61 -14.56
CA VAL A 333 -9.06 -14.01 -14.92
C VAL A 333 -8.17 -14.44 -16.07
N ASP A 334 -7.93 -15.74 -16.19
CA ASP A 334 -7.31 -16.36 -17.35
C ASP A 334 -8.00 -17.71 -17.65
N GLY A 335 -8.49 -17.87 -18.88
CA GLY A 335 -9.23 -19.07 -19.28
C GLY A 335 -10.47 -19.36 -18.41
N GLY A 336 -11.08 -18.32 -17.82
CA GLY A 336 -12.22 -18.44 -16.91
C GLY A 336 -11.87 -18.74 -15.45
N LYS A 337 -10.58 -18.88 -15.11
CA LYS A 337 -10.10 -19.04 -13.73
C LYS A 337 -9.62 -17.69 -13.18
N THR A 338 -10.03 -17.33 -11.97
CA THR A 338 -9.48 -16.15 -11.27
C THR A 338 -8.00 -16.37 -10.93
N LEU A 339 -7.14 -15.47 -11.37
CA LEU A 339 -5.72 -15.45 -11.04
C LEU A 339 -5.45 -14.64 -9.77
N MET A 340 -6.07 -13.47 -9.65
CA MET A 340 -5.90 -12.56 -8.51
C MET A 340 -7.07 -11.58 -8.40
N ASN A 341 -7.29 -11.10 -7.18
CA ASN A 341 -8.23 -10.02 -6.89
C ASN A 341 -7.47 -8.69 -6.89
N ILE A 342 -8.01 -7.68 -7.59
CA ILE A 342 -7.52 -6.30 -7.54
C ILE A 342 -8.14 -5.55 -6.35
N THR A 343 -9.36 -5.93 -5.97
CA THR A 343 -10.08 -5.37 -4.82
C THR A 343 -10.41 -6.44 -3.80
N ASP A 344 -10.53 -6.05 -2.54
CA ASP A 344 -10.97 -6.91 -1.44
C ASP A 344 -12.23 -6.34 -0.75
N LEU A 345 -13.37 -6.45 -1.45
CA LEU A 345 -14.68 -6.09 -0.91
C LEU A 345 -15.18 -7.20 0.02
N GLN A 346 -15.43 -6.85 1.28
CA GLN A 346 -15.99 -7.74 2.29
C GLN A 346 -17.43 -8.15 1.93
N ALA A 347 -17.71 -9.45 2.01
CA ALA A 347 -18.79 -10.16 1.33
C ALA A 347 -20.20 -9.51 1.40
N ARG A 348 -20.74 -9.14 0.21
CA ARG A 348 -22.18 -9.04 -0.05
C ARG A 348 -22.53 -9.88 -1.29
N PRO A 349 -23.55 -10.74 -1.27
CA PRO A 349 -23.98 -11.48 -2.46
C PRO A 349 -24.72 -10.58 -3.46
N ASN A 350 -24.46 -10.78 -4.76
CA ASN A 350 -25.06 -10.06 -5.90
C ASN A 350 -25.03 -8.52 -5.82
N PRO A 351 -23.86 -7.89 -5.65
CA PRO A 351 -23.80 -6.44 -5.57
C PRO A 351 -24.00 -5.84 -6.97
N ASN A 352 -24.86 -4.82 -7.08
CA ASN A 352 -24.97 -4.02 -8.31
C ASN A 352 -23.77 -3.10 -8.38
N VAL A 353 -22.79 -3.44 -9.23
CA VAL A 353 -21.49 -2.76 -9.27
C VAL A 353 -21.07 -2.51 -10.71
N THR A 354 -20.47 -1.35 -10.94
CA THR A 354 -19.81 -0.99 -12.20
C THR A 354 -18.44 -0.39 -11.93
N ALA A 355 -17.46 -0.69 -12.77
CA ALA A 355 -16.13 -0.11 -12.69
C ALA A 355 -15.95 0.95 -13.77
N THR A 356 -15.59 2.19 -13.41
CA THR A 356 -15.55 3.34 -14.32
C THR A 356 -14.22 4.08 -14.25
N LEU A 357 -13.60 4.36 -15.40
CA LEU A 357 -12.39 5.19 -15.52
C LEU A 357 -12.76 6.65 -15.78
N GLU A 358 -12.34 7.53 -14.88
CA GLU A 358 -12.59 8.96 -14.96
C GLU A 358 -11.51 9.74 -15.72
N ASP A 359 -11.84 10.97 -16.14
CA ASP A 359 -10.95 11.87 -16.89
C ASP A 359 -9.82 12.50 -16.04
N ASN A 360 -9.82 12.27 -14.73
CA ASN A 360 -8.70 12.57 -13.80
C ASN A 360 -7.74 11.37 -13.63
N GLY A 361 -8.05 10.21 -14.23
CA GLY A 361 -7.25 8.99 -14.11
C GLY A 361 -7.66 8.07 -12.94
N ASN A 362 -8.68 8.44 -12.17
CA ASN A 362 -9.21 7.60 -11.09
C ASN A 362 -10.07 6.47 -11.67
N PHE A 363 -9.85 5.25 -11.20
CA PHE A 363 -10.63 4.09 -11.58
C PHE A 363 -11.49 3.67 -10.39
N LEU A 364 -12.80 3.84 -10.54
CA LEU A 364 -13.77 3.73 -9.48
C LEU A 364 -14.58 2.45 -9.62
N LEU A 365 -14.77 1.75 -8.52
CA LEU A 365 -15.78 0.71 -8.38
C LEU A 365 -16.96 1.31 -7.62
N ILE A 366 -18.10 1.48 -8.29
CA ILE A 366 -19.26 2.20 -7.75
C ILE A 366 -20.52 1.36 -7.78
N ASN A 367 -21.44 1.63 -6.86
CA ASN A 367 -22.82 1.20 -6.99
C ASN A 367 -23.56 2.17 -7.94
N PRO A 368 -24.08 1.71 -9.09
CA PRO A 368 -24.68 2.60 -10.08
C PRO A 368 -26.02 3.20 -9.64
N VAL A 369 -26.63 2.70 -8.55
CA VAL A 369 -27.94 3.17 -8.06
C VAL A 369 -27.79 4.40 -7.18
N ASP A 370 -26.98 4.31 -6.13
CA ASP A 370 -26.77 5.40 -5.15
C ASP A 370 -25.50 6.22 -5.42
N LYS A 371 -24.68 5.78 -6.38
CA LYS A 371 -23.38 6.38 -6.75
C LYS A 371 -22.35 6.36 -5.61
N SER A 372 -22.51 5.48 -4.63
CA SER A 372 -21.50 5.27 -3.59
C SER A 372 -20.23 4.66 -4.18
N ILE A 373 -19.08 5.17 -3.74
CA ILE A 373 -17.75 4.64 -4.09
C ILE A 373 -17.45 3.48 -3.16
N LEU A 374 -17.28 2.29 -3.73
CA LEU A 374 -16.94 1.07 -2.99
C LEU A 374 -15.42 0.85 -2.95
N TRP A 375 -14.73 1.27 -4.01
CA TRP A 375 -13.28 1.23 -4.13
C TRP A 375 -12.80 2.25 -5.18
N GLN A 376 -11.57 2.76 -5.05
CA GLN A 376 -10.97 3.64 -6.05
C GLN A 376 -9.44 3.47 -6.15
N SER A 377 -8.89 3.62 -7.35
CA SER A 377 -7.43 3.48 -7.57
C SER A 377 -6.60 4.55 -6.88
N PHE A 378 -7.17 5.74 -6.65
CA PHE A 378 -6.48 6.84 -5.97
C PHE A 378 -6.13 6.55 -4.51
N ASP A 379 -6.83 5.62 -3.86
CA ASP A 379 -6.52 5.18 -2.49
C ASP A 379 -5.39 4.13 -2.44
N HIS A 380 -4.96 3.64 -3.61
CA HIS A 380 -3.92 2.64 -3.81
C HIS A 380 -2.89 3.09 -4.88
N PRO A 381 -2.21 4.23 -4.69
CA PRO A 381 -1.28 4.73 -5.69
C PRO A 381 0.00 3.89 -5.75
N THR A 382 0.69 3.97 -6.89
CA THR A 382 1.97 3.30 -7.11
C THR A 382 3.12 4.31 -7.00
N SER A 383 3.92 4.53 -8.04
CA SER A 383 5.05 5.45 -8.04
C SER A 383 4.67 6.89 -8.37
N ILE A 384 3.40 7.16 -8.69
CA ILE A 384 2.95 8.43 -9.27
C ILE A 384 1.83 9.06 -8.46
N LEU A 385 1.93 10.38 -8.28
CA LEU A 385 0.87 11.24 -7.78
C LEU A 385 0.33 12.10 -8.94
N LEU A 386 -0.97 11.98 -9.21
CA LEU A 386 -1.70 12.78 -10.20
C LEU A 386 -2.40 14.00 -9.55
N PRO A 387 -2.79 15.02 -10.34
CA PRO A 387 -3.61 16.10 -9.82
C PRO A 387 -4.91 15.57 -9.21
N GLY A 388 -5.31 16.10 -8.05
CA GLY A 388 -6.49 15.65 -7.31
C GLY A 388 -6.31 14.38 -6.46
N MET A 389 -5.21 13.63 -6.60
CA MET A 389 -4.89 12.52 -5.68
C MET A 389 -4.51 13.05 -4.30
N LYS A 390 -5.02 12.39 -3.24
CA LYS A 390 -4.69 12.73 -1.84
C LYS A 390 -3.49 11.91 -1.36
N LEU A 391 -2.37 12.57 -1.08
CA LEU A 391 -1.23 11.96 -0.40
C LEU A 391 -1.30 12.29 1.10
N GLY A 392 -1.64 11.34 1.95
CA GLY A 392 -1.86 11.60 3.36
C GLY A 392 -2.59 10.49 4.10
N SER A 393 -3.17 10.81 5.26
CA SER A 393 -3.88 9.86 6.10
C SER A 393 -5.34 10.26 6.32
N ASN A 394 -6.23 9.28 6.26
CA ASN A 394 -7.60 9.39 6.73
C ASN A 394 -7.64 8.95 8.20
N MET A 395 -7.98 9.89 9.08
CA MET A 395 -7.97 9.68 10.53
C MET A 395 -9.17 8.84 11.02
N LYS A 396 -10.25 8.75 10.24
CA LYS A 396 -11.42 7.92 10.56
C LYS A 396 -11.18 6.44 10.27
N THR A 397 -10.56 6.14 9.12
CA THR A 397 -10.30 4.75 8.70
C THR A 397 -8.94 4.25 9.16
N GLY A 398 -8.03 5.15 9.53
CA GLY A 398 -6.63 4.82 9.81
C GLY A 398 -5.80 4.51 8.55
N HIS A 399 -6.38 4.69 7.35
CA HIS A 399 -5.70 4.45 6.08
C HIS A 399 -4.70 5.57 5.78
N THR A 400 -3.47 5.22 5.43
CA THR A 400 -2.43 6.16 5.00
C THR A 400 -1.99 5.85 3.59
N THR A 401 -2.15 6.84 2.71
CA THR A 401 -1.73 6.79 1.32
C THR A 401 -0.25 7.16 1.20
N THR A 402 0.55 6.27 0.63
CA THR A 402 1.98 6.48 0.33
C THR A 402 2.30 6.03 -1.09
N LEU A 403 3.16 6.77 -1.79
CA LEU A 403 3.70 6.29 -3.07
C LEU A 403 4.82 5.30 -2.82
N THR A 404 5.00 4.34 -3.72
CA THR A 404 6.12 3.40 -3.72
C THR A 404 6.78 3.39 -5.10
N SER A 405 8.10 3.60 -5.15
CA SER A 405 8.84 3.58 -6.41
C SER A 405 8.75 2.20 -7.06
N TRP A 406 9.00 2.12 -8.36
CA TRP A 406 9.33 0.83 -8.98
C TRP A 406 10.72 0.36 -8.53
N LEU A 407 11.00 -0.92 -8.68
CA LEU A 407 12.29 -1.52 -8.36
C LEU A 407 13.39 -1.05 -9.31
N SER A 408 13.03 -0.91 -10.59
CA SER A 408 13.85 -0.28 -11.63
C SER A 408 12.93 0.38 -12.67
N ASP A 409 13.50 1.06 -13.66
CA ASP A 409 12.71 1.65 -14.76
C ASP A 409 12.05 0.58 -15.66
N LYS A 410 12.35 -0.71 -15.44
CA LYS A 410 11.84 -1.86 -16.21
C LYS A 410 11.13 -2.91 -15.37
N ILE A 411 11.28 -2.89 -14.04
CA ILE A 411 10.68 -3.87 -13.14
C ILE A 411 9.66 -3.15 -12.27
N VAL A 412 8.39 -3.47 -12.50
CA VAL A 412 7.22 -2.79 -11.93
C VAL A 412 7.01 -3.12 -10.44
N ASP A 413 7.65 -4.18 -9.95
CA ASP A 413 7.66 -4.54 -8.53
C ASP A 413 8.06 -3.36 -7.64
N SER A 414 7.61 -3.42 -6.40
CA SER A 414 7.84 -2.40 -5.40
C SER A 414 9.34 -2.24 -5.12
N GLY A 415 9.81 -1.01 -5.32
CA GLY A 415 11.19 -0.64 -5.16
C GLY A 415 11.57 -0.20 -3.75
N ALA A 416 12.77 0.34 -3.65
CA ALA A 416 13.36 0.68 -2.37
C ALA A 416 12.76 1.93 -1.72
N PHE A 417 12.04 2.79 -2.46
CA PHE A 417 11.62 4.10 -1.97
C PHE A 417 10.12 4.22 -1.78
N THR A 418 9.73 4.92 -0.70
CA THR A 418 8.36 5.33 -0.44
C THR A 418 8.29 6.84 -0.20
N LEU A 419 7.23 7.48 -0.64
CA LEU A 419 6.95 8.90 -0.40
C LEU A 419 5.67 9.04 0.44
N SER A 420 5.76 9.84 1.49
CA SER A 420 4.67 10.06 2.44
C SER A 420 4.52 11.54 2.79
N TRP A 421 3.29 11.94 3.12
CA TRP A 421 3.00 13.26 3.68
C TRP A 421 2.97 13.17 5.20
N GLU A 422 3.92 13.83 5.87
CA GLU A 422 4.11 13.69 7.31
C GLU A 422 4.04 15.01 8.07
N PRO A 423 3.32 15.04 9.21
CA PRO A 423 3.43 16.13 10.16
C PRO A 423 4.60 15.92 11.12
N MET A 424 5.42 16.95 11.36
CA MET A 424 6.30 17.00 12.53
C MET A 424 5.62 17.63 13.75
N GLU A 425 4.73 18.61 13.51
CA GLU A 425 3.98 19.43 14.48
C GLU A 425 2.67 19.91 13.82
N GLU A 426 1.69 20.43 14.58
CA GLU A 426 0.42 20.99 14.03
C GLU A 426 0.64 22.08 12.95
N ALA A 427 1.84 22.70 12.88
CA ALA A 427 2.19 23.75 11.91
C ALA A 427 3.29 23.38 10.88
N SER A 428 3.82 22.16 10.89
CA SER A 428 4.92 21.76 9.99
C SER A 428 4.60 20.48 9.22
N GLN A 429 4.31 20.66 7.94
CA GLN A 429 3.93 19.60 7.03
C GLN A 429 5.01 19.44 5.96
N ARG A 430 5.40 18.20 5.65
CA ARG A 430 6.48 17.93 4.70
C ARG A 430 6.30 16.61 3.99
N LEU A 431 6.92 16.51 2.81
CA LEU A 431 7.13 15.26 2.12
C LEU A 431 8.34 14.54 2.70
N MET A 432 8.20 13.24 2.93
CA MET A 432 9.26 12.37 3.44
C MET A 432 9.44 11.20 2.49
N ILE A 433 10.64 11.09 1.92
CA ILE A 433 11.11 9.91 1.19
C ILE A 433 11.81 8.98 2.17
N ARG A 434 11.39 7.72 2.22
CA ARG A 434 12.07 6.65 2.95
C ARG A 434 12.65 5.63 2.00
N ARG A 435 13.87 5.19 2.28
CA ARG A 435 14.53 4.07 1.61
C ARG A 435 14.49 2.85 2.51
N ARG A 436 13.87 1.76 2.06
CA ARG A 436 13.67 0.51 2.83
C ARG A 436 13.22 0.78 4.27
N GLY A 437 12.22 1.66 4.41
CA GLY A 437 11.63 2.06 5.70
C GLY A 437 12.41 3.10 6.52
N LYS A 438 13.61 3.51 6.10
CA LYS A 438 14.43 4.52 6.81
C LYS A 438 14.35 5.90 6.15
N PRO A 439 14.29 7.02 6.90
CA PRO A 439 14.32 8.37 6.34
C PRO A 439 15.51 8.57 5.41
N TYR A 440 15.27 9.08 4.21
CA TYR A 440 16.28 9.29 3.18
C TYR A 440 16.36 10.76 2.76
N TRP A 441 15.21 11.38 2.52
CA TRP A 441 15.12 12.78 2.12
C TRP A 441 13.82 13.42 2.61
N THR A 442 13.85 14.73 2.88
CA THR A 442 12.70 15.54 3.30
C THR A 442 12.60 16.79 2.43
N SER A 443 11.37 17.20 2.07
CA SER A 443 11.13 18.48 1.40
C SER A 443 11.37 19.69 2.29
N GLY A 444 11.47 19.45 3.61
CA GLY A 444 11.34 20.50 4.61
C GLY A 444 9.89 20.98 4.68
N ASN A 445 9.65 21.96 5.54
CA ASN A 445 8.28 22.43 5.79
C ASN A 445 7.70 23.12 4.55
N LEU A 446 6.43 22.84 4.27
CA LEU A 446 5.65 23.60 3.30
C LEU A 446 5.30 24.97 3.89
N TYR A 447 5.72 26.04 3.23
CA TYR A 447 5.38 27.42 3.57
C TYR A 447 5.06 28.19 2.30
N ASN A 448 3.90 28.86 2.23
CA ASN A 448 3.45 29.61 1.04
C ASN A 448 3.59 28.83 -0.28
N GLN A 449 3.11 27.58 -0.32
CA GLN A 449 3.21 26.69 -1.48
C GLN A 449 4.65 26.41 -1.97
N ALA A 450 5.66 26.66 -1.13
CA ALA A 450 7.05 26.35 -1.41
C ALA A 450 7.60 25.34 -0.40
N PHE A 451 8.38 24.38 -0.89
CA PHE A 451 9.03 23.37 -0.08
C PHE A 451 10.50 23.70 0.09
N GLN A 452 10.99 23.87 1.32
CA GLN A 452 12.37 24.31 1.59
C GLN A 452 13.47 23.64 0.72
N TYR A 453 13.36 22.36 0.41
CA TYR A 453 14.38 21.57 -0.28
C TYR A 453 13.97 21.03 -1.66
N MET A 454 12.89 21.53 -2.28
CA MET A 454 12.53 21.19 -3.67
C MET A 454 12.98 22.29 -4.64
N PHE A 455 14.26 22.27 -5.00
CA PHE A 455 14.95 23.38 -5.66
C PHE A 455 14.27 23.80 -6.97
N ALA A 456 14.10 22.87 -7.92
CA ALA A 456 13.57 23.24 -9.23
C ALA A 456 12.09 23.62 -9.25
N LEU A 457 11.29 23.22 -8.26
CA LEU A 457 9.92 23.71 -8.11
C LEU A 457 9.90 25.15 -7.57
N ASN A 458 10.82 25.49 -6.66
CA ASN A 458 10.89 26.80 -6.03
C ASN A 458 11.69 27.84 -6.82
N ASP A 459 12.73 27.42 -7.53
CA ASP A 459 13.67 28.31 -8.23
C ASP A 459 13.14 28.81 -9.58
N ASP A 460 12.10 28.15 -10.12
CA ASP A 460 11.39 28.57 -11.32
C ASP A 460 10.00 29.14 -10.97
N PRO A 461 9.83 30.48 -10.98
CA PRO A 461 8.54 31.12 -10.69
C PRO A 461 7.41 30.67 -11.62
N ASN A 462 7.73 30.28 -12.87
CA ASN A 462 6.74 29.77 -13.80
C ASN A 462 6.35 28.31 -13.47
N SER A 463 7.24 27.52 -12.86
CA SER A 463 6.88 26.20 -12.35
C SER A 463 6.00 26.32 -11.10
N GLN A 464 6.35 27.20 -10.17
CA GLN A 464 5.57 27.39 -8.94
C GLN A 464 4.14 27.87 -9.23
N SER A 465 3.96 28.79 -10.20
CA SER A 465 2.62 29.29 -10.57
C SER A 465 1.73 28.26 -11.26
N ARG A 466 2.30 27.17 -11.81
CA ARG A 466 1.53 26.09 -12.46
C ARG A 466 1.01 25.05 -11.46
N TYR A 467 1.62 24.92 -10.28
CA TYR A 467 1.23 23.93 -9.28
C TYR A 467 0.56 24.61 -8.09
N ASN A 468 -0.76 24.44 -7.98
CA ASN A 468 -1.50 24.94 -6.83
C ASN A 468 -1.57 23.87 -5.75
N LEU A 469 -0.70 23.99 -4.74
CA LEU A 469 -0.61 23.04 -3.63
C LEU A 469 -1.63 23.37 -2.54
N THR A 470 -2.47 22.39 -2.21
CA THR A 470 -3.42 22.48 -1.09
C THR A 470 -3.11 21.40 -0.07
N SER A 471 -2.96 21.78 1.19
CA SER A 471 -2.86 20.84 2.30
C SER A 471 -4.07 20.97 3.21
N VAL A 472 -4.64 19.82 3.58
CA VAL A 472 -5.75 19.72 4.53
C VAL A 472 -5.23 19.07 5.80
N TYR A 473 -5.59 19.66 6.94
CA TYR A 473 -5.23 19.14 8.25
C TYR A 473 -6.38 19.35 9.22
N ASN A 474 -7.19 18.31 9.42
CA ASN A 474 -8.28 18.32 10.39
C ASN A 474 -8.37 16.96 11.12
N ASN A 475 -9.41 16.79 11.95
CA ASN A 475 -9.62 15.59 12.75
C ASN A 475 -10.06 14.37 11.92
N GLU A 476 -10.45 14.57 10.67
CA GLU A 476 -10.96 13.52 9.78
C GLU A 476 -9.92 13.10 8.74
N GLU A 477 -9.22 14.05 8.14
CA GLU A 477 -8.27 13.82 7.06
C GLU A 477 -7.07 14.77 7.17
N ARG A 478 -5.90 14.25 6.81
CA ARG A 478 -4.63 14.97 6.78
C ARG A 478 -3.88 14.63 5.49
N TYR A 479 -3.92 15.48 4.47
CA TYR A 479 -3.34 15.16 3.17
C TYR A 479 -2.82 16.39 2.41
N LEU A 480 -1.92 16.13 1.46
CA LEU A 480 -1.52 17.03 0.39
C LEU A 480 -2.23 16.63 -0.90
N VAL A 481 -2.74 17.62 -1.62
CA VAL A 481 -3.23 17.49 -2.99
C VAL A 481 -2.69 18.66 -3.80
N TYR A 482 -2.61 18.49 -5.12
CA TYR A 482 -2.28 19.60 -6.01
C TYR A 482 -3.23 19.66 -7.20
N GLU A 483 -3.38 20.87 -7.71
CA GLU A 483 -3.98 21.14 -9.01
C GLU A 483 -2.89 21.67 -9.95
N TYR A 484 -3.09 21.51 -11.26
CA TYR A 484 -2.14 21.93 -12.27
C TYR A 484 -2.81 22.86 -13.29
N GLU A 485 -2.28 24.07 -13.41
CA GLU A 485 -2.69 25.09 -14.36
C GLU A 485 -1.63 25.23 -15.45
N GLY A 486 -1.76 24.52 -16.57
CA GLY A 486 -0.79 24.59 -17.67
C GLY A 486 -1.41 24.51 -19.05
N SER A 487 -0.57 24.61 -20.08
CA SER A 487 -0.99 24.60 -21.48
C SER A 487 -1.60 23.27 -21.91
N ASN A 488 -2.50 23.33 -22.90
CA ASN A 488 -3.08 22.16 -23.55
C ASN A 488 -1.98 21.19 -24.03
N GLY A 489 -2.06 19.93 -23.59
CA GLY A 489 -1.07 18.88 -23.91
C GLY A 489 -0.07 18.56 -22.79
N SER A 490 -0.04 19.35 -21.71
CA SER A 490 0.74 19.00 -20.51
C SER A 490 0.23 17.71 -19.85
N LEU A 491 1.15 16.89 -19.35
CA LEU A 491 0.86 15.62 -18.66
C LEU A 491 1.34 15.70 -17.19
N PRO A 492 0.61 16.43 -16.32
CA PRO A 492 1.05 16.66 -14.95
C PRO A 492 1.04 15.36 -14.14
N MET A 493 2.18 15.03 -13.56
CA MET A 493 2.36 13.88 -12.68
C MET A 493 3.67 14.05 -11.90
N TRP A 494 3.67 13.70 -10.61
CA TRP A 494 4.89 13.61 -9.82
C TRP A 494 5.33 12.16 -9.76
N ILE A 495 6.57 11.87 -10.16
CA ILE A 495 7.10 10.51 -10.27
C ILE A 495 8.14 10.28 -9.18
N LEU A 496 7.91 9.28 -8.32
CA LEU A 496 8.92 8.76 -7.40
C LEU A 496 9.76 7.69 -8.12
N THR A 497 10.99 8.05 -8.49
CA THR A 497 11.86 7.19 -9.29
C THR A 497 12.55 6.10 -8.47
N PRO A 498 13.03 5.01 -9.10
CA PRO A 498 13.84 3.98 -8.43
C PRO A 498 15.15 4.49 -7.82
N LYS A 499 15.59 5.71 -8.16
CA LYS A 499 16.74 6.40 -7.58
C LYS A 499 16.38 7.20 -6.31
N GLY A 500 15.09 7.30 -5.97
CA GLY A 500 14.59 8.06 -4.83
C GLY A 500 14.42 9.54 -5.12
N GLN A 501 14.15 9.89 -6.39
CA GLN A 501 13.92 11.26 -6.83
C GLN A 501 12.44 11.56 -7.06
N ILE A 502 12.04 12.81 -6.92
CA ILE A 502 10.75 13.32 -7.40
C ILE A 502 10.99 14.06 -8.71
N VAL A 503 10.31 13.63 -9.77
CA VAL A 503 10.39 14.20 -11.12
C VAL A 503 9.02 14.73 -11.56
N ASP A 504 9.01 15.93 -12.13
CA ASP A 504 7.86 16.50 -12.83
C ASP A 504 7.72 15.87 -14.22
N GLY A 505 6.69 15.06 -14.43
CA GLY A 505 6.43 14.41 -15.72
C GLY A 505 5.96 15.34 -16.84
N ALA A 506 5.48 16.54 -16.54
CA ALA A 506 5.08 17.54 -17.54
C ALA A 506 6.28 18.32 -18.09
N GLN A 507 7.31 18.54 -17.27
CA GLN A 507 8.50 19.32 -17.64
C GLN A 507 9.76 18.48 -17.80
N ASN A 508 9.72 17.22 -17.39
CA ASN A 508 10.87 16.34 -17.27
C ASN A 508 11.99 16.92 -16.38
N THR A 509 11.58 17.61 -15.32
CA THR A 509 12.46 18.33 -14.38
C THR A 509 12.54 17.57 -13.05
N THR A 510 13.76 17.35 -12.55
CA THR A 510 13.99 16.68 -11.26
C THR A 510 14.03 17.70 -10.12
N TRP A 511 13.26 17.48 -9.06
CA TRP A 511 13.15 18.42 -7.93
C TRP A 511 14.00 18.07 -6.72
N THR A 512 14.56 16.87 -6.67
CA THR A 512 15.32 16.33 -5.53
C THR A 512 16.71 15.85 -5.99
N PRO A 513 17.71 15.75 -5.08
CA PRO A 513 19.03 15.28 -5.45
C PRO A 513 19.00 13.81 -5.92
N GLU A 514 19.94 13.41 -6.79
CA GLU A 514 20.02 12.04 -7.30
C GLU A 514 20.37 11.02 -6.21
N PHE A 515 21.33 11.35 -5.34
CA PHE A 515 21.69 10.54 -4.19
C PHE A 515 21.86 11.39 -2.93
N CYS A 516 21.54 10.80 -1.78
CA CYS A 516 21.81 11.39 -0.48
C CYS A 516 23.08 10.78 0.14
N TYR A 517 24.12 11.60 0.21
CA TYR A 517 25.46 11.20 0.67
C TYR A 517 25.68 11.36 2.19
N GLY A 518 24.69 11.87 2.92
CA GLY A 518 24.69 11.96 4.39
C GLY A 518 25.28 13.23 5.00
N TYR A 519 26.07 14.03 4.27
CA TYR A 519 26.62 15.31 4.75
C TYR A 519 25.92 16.56 4.18
N ASN A 520 25.06 16.40 3.17
CA ASN A 520 24.37 17.51 2.48
C ASN A 520 23.01 17.86 3.12
N SER A 521 23.02 18.37 4.36
CA SER A 521 21.79 18.79 5.05
C SER A 521 21.10 20.00 4.39
N GLY A 522 21.81 20.75 3.53
CA GLY A 522 21.27 21.90 2.80
C GLY A 522 20.25 21.56 1.71
N ASN A 523 20.19 20.29 1.30
CA ASN A 523 19.38 19.83 0.16
C ASN A 523 18.28 18.83 0.58
N GLY A 524 17.91 18.80 1.86
CA GLY A 524 16.87 17.92 2.39
C GLY A 524 17.29 16.46 2.60
N CYS A 525 18.53 16.09 2.28
CA CYS A 525 19.04 14.75 2.57
C CYS A 525 19.15 14.52 4.09
N MET A 526 18.68 13.36 4.54
CA MET A 526 18.70 13.00 5.96
C MET A 526 20.03 12.32 6.31
N GLU A 527 20.61 12.70 7.45
CA GLU A 527 21.87 12.15 7.94
C GLU A 527 21.72 10.64 8.16
N SER A 528 22.53 9.86 7.46
CA SER A 528 22.61 8.41 7.60
C SER A 528 23.99 8.09 8.17
N SER A 529 24.08 7.09 9.05
CA SER A 529 25.33 6.62 9.66
C SER A 529 26.24 5.96 8.61
N PHE A 530 26.82 6.75 7.71
CA PHE A 530 27.78 6.29 6.70
C PHE A 530 29.22 6.37 7.24
N ASN A 531 30.09 5.49 6.74
CA ASN A 531 31.48 5.35 7.23
C ASN A 531 32.31 6.63 7.02
N GLN A 532 33.25 6.90 7.94
CA GLN A 532 34.12 8.09 7.98
C GLN A 532 35.19 8.20 6.85
N CYS A 533 35.21 7.29 5.88
CA CYS A 533 36.27 7.22 4.85
C CYS A 533 35.97 8.01 3.57
N ARG A 534 34.78 8.59 3.44
CA ARG A 534 34.39 9.46 2.31
C ARG A 534 34.44 10.93 2.74
N ARG A 535 34.93 11.81 1.88
CA ARG A 535 34.98 13.26 2.13
C ARG A 535 33.68 13.91 1.65
N GLU A 536 33.35 15.07 2.22
CA GLU A 536 32.19 15.88 1.80
C GLU A 536 32.23 16.32 0.31
N VAL A 537 33.39 16.22 -0.34
CA VAL A 537 33.57 16.56 -1.76
C VAL A 537 33.48 15.36 -2.69
N ASP A 538 33.42 14.14 -2.16
CA ASP A 538 33.34 12.94 -2.99
C ASP A 538 31.87 12.73 -3.42
N TYR A 539 31.64 12.43 -4.70
CA TYR A 539 30.31 12.13 -5.22
C TYR A 539 30.41 11.16 -6.39
N PHE A 540 29.32 10.48 -6.73
CA PHE A 540 29.24 9.69 -7.95
C PHE A 540 28.77 10.53 -9.11
N SER A 541 29.47 10.38 -10.23
CA SER A 541 29.07 10.92 -11.53
C SER A 541 28.91 9.78 -12.51
N GLU A 542 27.83 9.81 -13.28
CA GLU A 542 27.63 8.87 -14.38
C GLU A 542 28.62 9.20 -15.51
N LYS A 543 29.43 8.21 -15.93
CA LYS A 543 30.43 8.35 -16.98
C LYS A 543 30.37 7.16 -17.94
N ASN A 544 30.64 7.44 -19.21
CA ASN A 544 30.75 6.42 -20.25
C ASN A 544 32.20 5.93 -20.35
N GLY A 545 32.43 4.64 -20.15
CA GLY A 545 33.77 4.05 -20.16
C GLY A 545 33.88 2.83 -19.24
N ASP A 546 35.12 2.40 -18.99
CA ASP A 546 35.44 1.20 -18.22
C ASP A 546 36.59 1.43 -17.23
N PHE A 547 36.58 0.69 -16.13
CA PHE A 547 37.69 0.67 -15.18
C PHE A 547 38.84 -0.19 -15.70
N ALA A 548 40.07 0.23 -15.44
CA ALA A 548 41.26 -0.55 -15.81
C ALA A 548 41.26 -1.90 -15.07
N PRO A 549 41.25 -3.05 -15.78
CA PRO A 549 41.04 -4.38 -15.20
C PRO A 549 42.23 -4.86 -14.35
N ASP A 550 43.41 -4.27 -14.51
CA ASP A 550 44.62 -4.54 -13.73
C ASP A 550 44.67 -3.74 -12.41
N MET A 551 43.83 -2.72 -12.25
CA MET A 551 43.82 -1.81 -11.09
C MET A 551 42.56 -1.89 -10.24
N THR A 552 41.54 -2.63 -10.67
CA THR A 552 40.25 -2.77 -10.01
C THR A 552 39.77 -4.22 -9.96
N ILE A 553 39.14 -4.59 -8.86
CA ILE A 553 38.45 -5.87 -8.66
C ILE A 553 36.97 -5.67 -9.00
N TYR A 554 36.45 -6.51 -9.88
CA TYR A 554 35.05 -6.55 -10.25
C TYR A 554 34.28 -7.54 -9.36
N ILE A 555 33.26 -7.05 -8.67
CA ILE A 555 32.37 -7.85 -7.80
C ILE A 555 30.94 -7.71 -8.32
N ALA A 556 30.33 -8.84 -8.67
CA ALA A 556 28.94 -8.89 -9.12
C ALA A 556 28.05 -9.59 -8.09
N ASP A 557 26.91 -8.97 -7.81
CA ASP A 557 25.82 -9.50 -7.01
C ASP A 557 24.55 -9.49 -7.88
N TYR A 558 24.17 -10.68 -8.35
CA TYR A 558 23.05 -10.85 -9.28
C TYR A 558 21.68 -10.91 -8.59
N ASN A 559 21.59 -10.57 -7.30
CA ASN A 559 20.31 -10.57 -6.60
C ASN A 559 19.34 -9.55 -7.22
N SER A 560 18.26 -10.07 -7.82
CA SER A 560 17.23 -9.30 -8.51
C SER A 560 16.44 -8.37 -7.60
N SER A 561 16.48 -8.55 -6.27
CA SER A 561 15.82 -7.67 -5.30
C SER A 561 16.57 -6.35 -5.05
N LEU A 562 17.74 -6.17 -5.64
CA LEU A 562 18.60 -4.99 -5.45
C LEU A 562 18.33 -3.96 -6.54
N SER A 563 17.99 -2.73 -6.13
CA SER A 563 17.88 -1.58 -7.02
C SER A 563 19.21 -0.84 -7.14
N ILE A 564 19.29 0.09 -8.10
CA ILE A 564 20.47 0.96 -8.26
C ILE A 564 20.85 1.71 -6.98
N SER A 565 19.87 2.05 -6.13
CA SER A 565 20.13 2.70 -4.85
C SER A 565 20.79 1.77 -3.83
N ASP A 566 20.52 0.45 -3.89
CA ASP A 566 21.24 -0.51 -3.07
C ASP A 566 22.70 -0.62 -3.48
N CYS A 567 22.98 -0.56 -4.78
CA CYS A 567 24.34 -0.54 -5.31
C CYS A 567 25.09 0.73 -4.89
N PHE A 568 24.40 1.88 -4.93
CA PHE A 568 24.91 3.14 -4.39
C PHE A 568 25.33 2.98 -2.92
N VAL A 569 24.44 2.47 -2.05
CA VAL A 569 24.76 2.34 -0.61
C VAL A 569 25.87 1.32 -0.35
N LYS A 570 25.88 0.18 -1.07
CA LYS A 570 26.96 -0.81 -0.98
C LYS A 570 28.31 -0.19 -1.32
N CYS A 571 28.39 0.51 -2.45
CA CYS A 571 29.63 1.15 -2.91
C CYS A 571 30.02 2.35 -2.03
N TRP A 572 29.06 3.16 -1.58
CA TRP A 572 29.34 4.32 -0.75
C TRP A 572 29.94 3.93 0.61
N ASN A 573 29.43 2.85 1.22
CA ASN A 573 29.91 2.33 2.50
C ASN A 573 31.21 1.53 2.42
N ASP A 574 31.56 0.99 1.25
CA ASP A 574 32.83 0.33 1.00
C ASP A 574 33.88 1.38 0.58
N CYS A 575 34.85 1.66 1.46
CA CYS A 575 35.91 2.64 1.23
C CYS A 575 36.80 2.33 0.01
N THR A 576 36.86 1.06 -0.38
CA THR A 576 37.64 0.60 -1.53
C THR A 576 36.89 0.78 -2.86
N CYS A 577 35.58 1.02 -2.81
CA CYS A 577 34.79 1.17 -4.02
C CYS A 577 35.20 2.40 -4.84
N ALA A 578 35.40 2.19 -6.14
CA ALA A 578 35.65 3.21 -7.15
C ALA A 578 34.40 3.54 -7.98
N GLY A 579 33.45 2.59 -8.11
CA GLY A 579 32.22 2.82 -8.85
C GLY A 579 31.28 1.61 -8.89
N PHE A 580 30.07 1.82 -9.42
CA PHE A 580 29.04 0.80 -9.50
C PHE A 580 28.10 0.98 -10.70
N VAL A 581 27.37 -0.07 -11.03
CA VAL A 581 26.24 -0.10 -11.99
C VAL A 581 25.31 -1.26 -11.64
N ASN A 582 24.14 -1.35 -12.28
CA ASN A 582 23.34 -2.57 -12.22
C ASN A 582 24.02 -3.73 -12.95
N SER A 583 23.99 -4.93 -12.38
CA SER A 583 24.60 -6.11 -12.99
C SER A 583 23.75 -6.71 -14.11
N THR A 584 22.44 -6.45 -14.12
CA THR A 584 21.50 -7.02 -15.10
C THR A 584 20.91 -5.93 -16.00
N THR A 585 20.48 -6.32 -17.21
CA THR A 585 19.90 -5.41 -18.21
C THR A 585 18.50 -4.91 -17.86
N ASN A 586 17.82 -5.56 -16.91
CA ASN A 586 16.54 -5.11 -16.36
C ASN A 586 16.71 -4.09 -15.22
N GLY A 587 17.95 -3.67 -14.90
CA GLY A 587 18.23 -2.63 -13.91
C GLY A 587 18.23 -3.13 -12.46
N THR A 588 18.51 -4.41 -12.24
CA THR A 588 18.62 -5.01 -10.90
C THR A 588 20.01 -5.62 -10.65
N GLY A 589 20.27 -6.01 -9.40
CA GLY A 589 21.58 -6.49 -8.98
C GLY A 589 22.65 -5.39 -9.04
N CYS A 590 23.83 -5.69 -8.52
CA CYS A 590 24.93 -4.73 -8.41
C CYS A 590 26.22 -5.27 -9.00
N ALA A 591 26.84 -4.49 -9.86
CA ALA A 591 28.22 -4.67 -10.28
C ALA A 591 29.04 -3.52 -9.68
N ILE A 592 30.07 -3.85 -8.91
CA ILE A 592 30.88 -2.91 -8.12
C ILE A 592 32.36 -3.09 -8.49
N TRP A 593 33.05 -1.99 -8.70
CA TRP A 593 34.50 -1.94 -8.90
C TRP A 593 35.17 -1.43 -7.64
N SER A 594 36.09 -2.22 -7.08
CA SER A 594 36.88 -1.89 -5.88
C SER A 594 38.37 -1.80 -6.22
N GLY A 595 39.09 -0.83 -5.67
CA GLY A 595 40.52 -0.63 -5.90
C GLY A 595 40.87 0.81 -6.28
N SER A 596 41.77 0.99 -7.25
CA SER A 596 42.18 2.32 -7.68
C SER A 596 41.12 2.96 -8.57
N ASN A 597 40.86 4.26 -8.42
CA ASN A 597 39.93 5.02 -9.26
C ASN A 597 40.53 5.34 -10.65
N SER A 598 40.88 4.31 -11.42
CA SER A 598 41.45 4.40 -12.77
C SER A 598 40.37 4.13 -13.82
N PHE A 599 39.53 5.14 -14.06
CA PHE A 599 38.44 5.06 -15.04
C PHE A 599 38.86 5.65 -16.39
N MET A 600 38.76 4.84 -17.45
CA MET A 600 39.04 5.27 -18.83
C MET A 600 37.74 5.69 -19.51
N VAL A 601 37.60 6.98 -19.78
CA VAL A 601 36.44 7.52 -20.51
C VAL A 601 36.52 7.07 -21.96
N ASN A 602 35.46 6.42 -22.46
CA ASN A 602 35.35 6.06 -23.87
C ASN A 602 34.44 7.05 -24.59
N PRO A 603 34.97 7.87 -25.53
CA PRO A 603 34.17 8.86 -26.25
C PRO A 603 33.25 8.24 -27.32
N ARG A 604 33.34 6.94 -27.60
CA ARG A 604 32.40 6.25 -28.51
C ARG A 604 31.24 5.64 -27.70
N ASN A 605 30.00 5.76 -28.18
CA ASN A 605 28.77 5.25 -27.55
C ASN A 605 28.69 3.71 -27.39
N SER A 606 29.79 2.98 -27.46
CA SER A 606 29.82 1.50 -27.43
C SER A 606 29.97 0.90 -26.02
N SER A 607 30.18 1.70 -24.97
CA SER A 607 30.29 1.23 -23.58
C SER A 607 29.08 1.61 -22.73
N THR A 608 28.86 0.90 -21.62
CA THR A 608 27.78 1.16 -20.67
C THR A 608 28.12 2.33 -19.73
N LEU A 609 27.11 3.15 -19.41
CA LEU A 609 27.21 4.18 -18.38
C LEU A 609 27.42 3.53 -17.00
N LYS A 610 28.35 4.08 -16.22
CA LYS A 610 28.68 3.60 -14.86
C LYS A 610 28.76 4.79 -13.91
N TYR A 611 28.40 4.58 -12.64
CA TYR A 611 28.63 5.57 -11.60
C TYR A 611 30.07 5.46 -11.11
N VAL A 612 30.84 6.54 -11.26
CA VAL A 612 32.26 6.61 -10.91
C VAL A 612 32.46 7.67 -9.85
N ILE A 613 33.25 7.37 -8.82
CA ILE A 613 33.59 8.34 -7.79
C ILE A 613 34.43 9.47 -8.40
N SER A 614 33.99 10.71 -8.24
CA SER A 614 34.69 11.91 -8.71
C SER A 614 35.21 12.70 -7.51
N GLN A 615 36.43 13.21 -7.63
CA GLN A 615 37.09 14.08 -6.65
C GLN A 615 37.40 15.41 -7.34
N ASN A 616 36.97 16.54 -6.79
CA ASN A 616 37.35 17.85 -7.32
C ASN A 616 38.82 18.16 -6.97
N ALA A 617 39.69 18.21 -7.99
CA ALA A 617 41.06 18.66 -7.84
C ALA A 617 41.09 20.19 -7.71
N ILE A 618 41.56 20.71 -6.57
CA ILE A 618 41.90 22.12 -6.42
C ILE A 618 43.15 22.36 -7.29
N ILE A 619 43.00 23.12 -8.39
CA ILE A 619 44.11 23.55 -9.24
C ILE A 619 44.89 24.64 -8.48
N PRO A 620 46.16 24.42 -8.09
CA PRO A 620 46.98 25.51 -7.53
C PRO A 620 47.53 26.32 -8.71
N SER A 621 47.08 27.57 -8.85
CA SER A 621 47.69 28.51 -9.78
C SER A 621 49.13 28.79 -9.36
N THR A 622 50.06 28.38 -10.21
CA THR A 622 51.50 28.64 -10.12
C THR A 622 51.79 30.14 -10.32
N GLY A 623 52.48 30.75 -9.36
CA GLY A 623 53.08 32.09 -9.48
C GLY A 623 54.50 32.09 -8.91
N SER A 624 55.45 32.54 -9.73
CA SER A 624 56.91 32.41 -9.63
C SER A 624 57.59 33.12 -8.45
N LYS A 625 58.74 32.57 -8.03
CA LYS A 625 59.67 33.08 -7.00
C LYS A 625 60.46 34.32 -7.45
N ALA A 626 60.76 35.23 -6.52
CA ALA A 626 62.05 35.94 -6.42
C ALA A 626 62.25 36.56 -5.02
N GLU A 627 63.39 36.30 -4.38
CA GLU A 627 63.94 37.00 -3.20
C GLU A 627 64.37 38.44 -3.59
N LYS A 628 64.57 39.47 -2.74
CA LYS A 628 65.28 39.56 -1.44
C LYS A 628 65.19 40.98 -0.84
N LYS A 629 65.49 41.06 0.46
CA LYS A 629 66.01 42.17 1.32
C LYS A 629 65.04 43.00 2.20
N LYS A 630 65.34 42.87 3.51
CA LYS A 630 64.83 43.56 4.69
C LYS A 630 65.07 45.08 4.64
N ASN A 631 64.10 45.85 5.15
CA ASN A 631 64.38 47.09 5.88
C ASN A 631 63.38 47.30 7.04
N TRP A 632 63.91 47.84 8.12
CA TRP A 632 63.49 47.68 9.51
C TRP A 632 62.71 48.92 10.01
N ARG A 633 61.36 48.86 10.10
CA ARG A 633 60.55 49.94 10.69
C ARG A 633 59.31 49.53 11.54
N TRP A 634 59.05 48.24 11.76
CA TRP A 634 57.76 47.77 12.34
C TRP A 634 57.69 47.62 13.87
N ILE A 635 58.78 47.88 14.60
CA ILE A 635 58.86 47.63 16.06
C ILE A 635 57.84 48.46 16.87
N TRP A 636 57.32 49.57 16.33
CA TRP A 636 56.31 50.39 17.01
C TRP A 636 54.86 49.92 16.82
N ILE A 637 54.58 48.92 15.97
CA ILE A 637 53.20 48.41 15.72
C ILE A 637 52.81 47.29 16.71
N LEU A 638 53.79 46.62 17.33
CA LEU A 638 53.53 45.42 18.15
C LEU A 638 52.80 45.67 19.48
N ILE A 639 52.86 46.89 20.04
CA ILE A 639 52.24 47.18 21.34
C ILE A 639 50.76 47.59 21.19
N GLY A 640 50.36 48.20 20.07
CA GLY A 640 48.97 48.58 19.79
C GLY A 640 48.06 47.42 19.36
N VAL A 641 48.64 46.32 18.86
CA VAL A 641 47.92 45.16 18.31
C VAL A 641 47.69 44.06 19.36
N ALA A 642 48.49 44.01 20.42
CA ALA A 642 48.41 42.97 21.45
C ALA A 642 47.16 43.08 22.34
N ILE A 643 46.77 44.29 22.72
CA ILE A 643 45.62 44.51 23.62
C ILE A 643 44.27 44.17 22.94
N PRO A 644 44.01 44.59 21.68
CA PRO A 644 42.79 44.18 20.97
C PRO A 644 42.72 42.68 20.73
N LEU A 645 43.85 42.01 20.44
CA LEU A 645 43.89 40.56 20.19
C LEU A 645 43.58 39.72 21.44
N VAL A 646 44.01 40.18 22.62
CA VAL A 646 43.67 39.51 23.89
C VAL A 646 42.21 39.72 24.25
N CYS A 647 41.66 40.91 24.01
CA CYS A 647 40.22 41.16 24.18
C CYS A 647 39.37 40.36 23.17
N LEU A 648 39.84 40.20 21.93
CA LEU A 648 39.22 39.35 20.92
C LEU A 648 39.29 37.86 21.29
N SER A 649 40.41 37.37 21.80
CA SER A 649 40.55 35.96 22.18
C SER A 649 39.70 35.62 23.41
N LEU A 650 39.65 36.51 24.40
CA LEU A 650 38.76 36.37 25.56
C LEU A 650 37.28 36.50 25.16
N GLY A 651 36.95 37.40 24.23
CA GLY A 651 35.61 37.54 23.65
C GLY A 651 35.18 36.32 22.84
N ILE A 652 36.09 35.72 22.07
CA ILE A 652 35.86 34.47 21.33
C ILE A 652 35.69 33.29 22.29
N LEU A 653 36.51 33.19 23.35
CA LEU A 653 36.36 32.15 24.37
C LEU A 653 35.05 32.30 25.15
N TRP A 654 34.66 33.52 25.52
CA TRP A 654 33.37 33.80 26.13
C TRP A 654 32.22 33.49 25.17
N TYR A 655 32.36 33.82 23.88
CA TYR A 655 31.40 33.50 22.83
C TYR A 655 31.28 31.99 22.61
N ILE A 656 32.38 31.24 22.58
CA ILE A 656 32.39 29.77 22.46
C ILE A 656 31.76 29.14 23.71
N LYS A 657 32.10 29.62 24.91
CA LYS A 657 31.54 29.12 26.17
C LYS A 657 30.03 29.45 26.29
N LYS A 658 29.62 30.64 25.86
CA LYS A 658 28.21 31.06 25.76
C LYS A 658 27.46 30.29 24.69
N ARG A 659 28.08 29.99 23.55
CA ARG A 659 27.51 29.16 22.48
C ARG A 659 27.37 27.70 22.92
N LYS A 660 28.34 27.17 23.66
CA LYS A 660 28.27 25.82 24.27
C LYS A 660 27.18 25.75 25.33
N HIS A 661 27.11 26.72 26.25
CA HIS A 661 26.05 26.77 27.26
C HIS A 661 24.66 26.95 26.64
N ARG A 662 24.52 27.83 25.62
CA ARG A 662 23.27 27.99 24.86
C ARG A 662 22.89 26.73 24.09
N ARG A 663 23.85 25.97 23.56
CA ARG A 663 23.61 24.68 22.89
C ARG A 663 23.12 23.62 23.88
N GLU A 664 23.75 23.49 25.03
CA GLU A 664 23.33 22.56 26.10
C GLU A 664 21.97 22.92 26.71
N GLU A 665 21.65 24.22 26.77
CA GLU A 665 20.35 24.73 27.23
C GLU A 665 19.26 24.58 26.16
N TYR A 666 19.60 24.75 24.87
CA TYR A 666 18.72 24.48 23.74
C TYR A 666 18.41 22.99 23.60
N GLU A 667 19.40 22.10 23.75
CA GLU A 667 19.21 20.66 23.75
C GLU A 667 18.40 20.18 24.96
N ARG A 668 18.53 20.82 26.12
CA ARG A 668 17.63 20.59 27.26
C ARG A 668 16.20 21.01 26.95
N ARG A 669 15.98 22.23 26.44
CA ARG A 669 14.65 22.72 26.07
C ARG A 669 14.00 21.86 24.98
N GLN A 670 14.76 21.40 23.98
CA GLN A 670 14.25 20.46 22.97
C GLN A 670 13.89 19.09 23.56
N ARG A 671 14.65 18.56 24.52
CA ARG A 671 14.31 17.31 25.22
C ARG A 671 13.07 17.47 26.08
N ASP A 672 12.98 18.56 26.83
CA ASP A 672 11.85 18.88 27.69
C ASP A 672 10.59 19.12 26.85
N GLU A 673 10.69 19.82 25.71
CA GLU A 673 9.58 20.04 24.76
C GLU A 673 9.18 18.75 24.03
N TYR A 674 10.13 17.90 23.65
CA TYR A 674 9.85 16.60 23.05
C TYR A 674 9.14 15.66 24.04
N PHE A 675 9.56 15.66 25.31
CA PHE A 675 8.90 14.93 26.39
C PHE A 675 7.50 15.49 26.65
N LEU A 676 7.35 16.82 26.74
CA LEU A 676 6.06 17.50 26.90
C LEU A 676 5.10 17.16 25.76
N ARG A 677 5.60 17.05 24.52
CA ARG A 677 4.82 16.65 23.34
C ARG A 677 4.51 15.17 23.28
N LEU A 678 5.41 14.30 23.75
CA LEU A 678 5.11 12.87 23.94
C LEU A 678 3.96 12.69 24.94
N THR A 679 3.96 13.47 26.02
CA THR A 679 2.87 13.51 27.01
C THR A 679 1.66 14.34 26.54
N ALA A 680 1.76 15.16 25.50
CA ALA A 680 0.66 15.98 24.96
C ALA A 680 0.06 15.47 23.63
N SER A 681 0.52 14.32 23.13
CA SER A 681 0.00 13.61 21.95
C SER A 681 -1.51 13.28 22.11
N GLU A 682 -2.25 13.16 21.00
CA GLU A 682 -3.71 12.91 20.99
C GLU A 682 -4.18 11.71 21.85
N SER A 683 -3.33 10.68 22.05
CA SER A 683 -3.61 9.58 23.00
C SER A 683 -3.71 10.01 24.47
N PHE A 684 -3.15 11.18 24.81
CA PHE A 684 -3.22 11.82 26.12
C PHE A 684 -4.34 12.88 26.19
N LYS A 685 -4.75 13.47 25.05
CA LYS A 685 -5.84 14.47 24.97
C LYS A 685 -7.23 13.86 25.21
N ASP A 686 -7.48 12.63 24.77
CA ASP A 686 -8.74 11.90 25.07
C ASP A 686 -8.93 11.58 26.57
N VAL A 687 -7.89 11.79 27.39
CA VAL A 687 -7.91 11.59 28.85
C VAL A 687 -8.05 12.90 29.63
N HIS A 688 -7.73 14.05 29.03
CA HIS A 688 -7.81 15.37 29.70
C HIS A 688 -9.21 15.99 29.69
N GLN A 689 -10.19 15.43 28.98
CA GLN A 689 -11.59 15.89 29.07
C GLN A 689 -12.30 15.54 30.40
N LEU A 690 -11.62 14.90 31.35
CA LEU A 690 -12.18 14.57 32.67
C LEU A 690 -11.41 15.16 33.87
N GLU A 691 -10.38 15.98 33.65
CA GLU A 691 -9.64 16.64 34.74
C GLU A 691 -10.13 18.07 34.99
N GLY A 692 -11.29 18.15 35.63
CA GLY A 692 -11.75 19.34 36.34
C GLY A 692 -11.83 19.07 37.84
N ASN A 693 -10.70 18.74 38.48
CA ASN A 693 -10.42 19.07 39.89
C ASN A 693 -9.06 18.51 40.32
N GLY A 694 -8.28 19.37 40.97
CA GLY A 694 -6.85 19.19 41.21
C GLY A 694 -6.46 18.04 42.16
N GLY A 695 -5.27 17.52 41.90
CA GLY A 695 -4.49 16.68 42.80
C GLY A 695 -3.11 16.43 42.19
N ASN A 696 -2.05 16.75 42.94
CA ASN A 696 -0.63 16.57 42.56
C ASN A 696 -0.34 15.14 42.08
N GLY A 697 -0.14 14.95 40.76
CA GLY A 697 0.29 13.68 40.17
C GLY A 697 1.82 13.61 40.03
N ASN A 698 2.41 12.48 40.41
CA ASN A 698 3.87 12.24 40.40
C ASN A 698 4.48 12.37 38.99
N ASP A 699 5.43 13.30 38.82
CA ASP A 699 6.15 13.53 37.57
C ASP A 699 7.04 12.33 37.18
N ILE A 700 6.86 11.79 35.97
CA ILE A 700 7.80 10.83 35.36
C ILE A 700 9.14 11.53 35.14
N LEU A 701 10.25 10.91 35.58
CA LEU A 701 11.59 11.50 35.45
C LEU A 701 12.21 11.23 34.07
N LEU A 702 12.73 12.28 33.42
CA LEU A 702 13.51 12.16 32.19
C LEU A 702 15.01 12.04 32.52
N PHE A 703 15.62 10.91 32.20
CA PHE A 703 17.03 10.65 32.43
C PHE A 703 17.86 10.94 31.17
N SER A 704 19.08 11.46 31.36
CA SER A 704 20.03 11.65 30.26
C SER A 704 20.79 10.35 29.94
N LEU A 705 21.12 10.11 28.67
CA LEU A 705 21.90 8.93 28.27
C LEU A 705 23.25 8.87 29.01
N VAL A 706 23.92 10.01 29.21
CA VAL A 706 25.18 10.09 29.97
C VAL A 706 24.98 9.63 31.41
N SER A 707 23.89 10.03 32.05
CA SER A 707 23.53 9.60 33.39
C SER A 707 23.31 8.09 33.46
N ILE A 708 22.61 7.52 32.47
CA ILE A 708 22.34 6.08 32.42
C ILE A 708 23.61 5.27 32.09
N MET A 709 24.46 5.74 31.18
CA MET A 709 25.73 5.08 30.85
C MET A 709 26.67 5.06 32.06
N ALA A 710 26.84 6.19 32.74
CA ALA A 710 27.60 6.24 33.99
C ALA A 710 26.98 5.33 35.06
N ALA A 711 25.65 5.36 35.17
CA ALA A 711 24.89 4.51 36.08
C ALA A 711 24.67 3.09 35.53
N THR A 712 25.31 2.62 34.48
CA THR A 712 25.28 1.20 34.07
C THR A 712 26.68 0.66 33.80
N ASP A 713 27.69 1.50 34.05
CA ASP A 713 29.08 1.23 33.67
C ASP A 713 29.19 0.88 32.19
N ASP A 714 28.67 1.79 31.36
CA ASP A 714 28.56 1.64 29.90
C ASP A 714 27.85 0.33 29.49
N PHE A 715 26.75 0.00 30.18
CA PHE A 715 25.99 -1.23 29.97
C PHE A 715 26.82 -2.51 30.13
N SER A 716 27.75 -2.52 31.09
CA SER A 716 28.58 -3.68 31.44
C SER A 716 27.73 -4.94 31.61
N VAL A 717 28.25 -6.06 31.10
CA VAL A 717 27.61 -7.38 31.18
C VAL A 717 27.42 -7.80 32.64
N GLU A 718 28.27 -7.34 33.54
CA GLU A 718 28.17 -7.61 34.99
C GLU A 718 26.91 -7.02 35.62
N ASN A 719 26.39 -5.93 35.05
CA ASN A 719 25.15 -5.28 35.51
C ASN A 719 23.91 -5.85 34.85
N LYS A 720 24.03 -6.77 33.89
CA LYS A 720 22.90 -7.35 33.15
C LYS A 720 22.16 -8.37 34.04
N ILE A 721 20.89 -8.11 34.32
CA ILE A 721 20.04 -9.00 35.15
C ILE A 721 19.13 -9.91 34.33
N GLY A 722 18.93 -9.61 33.05
CA GLY A 722 18.14 -10.44 32.15
C GLY A 722 18.11 -9.93 30.72
N GLN A 723 17.60 -10.74 29.81
CA GLN A 723 17.32 -10.34 28.42
C GLN A 723 16.05 -11.04 27.95
N GLY A 724 15.03 -10.26 27.61
CA GLY A 724 13.80 -10.75 26.99
C GLY A 724 13.78 -10.48 25.48
N GLY A 725 12.64 -10.75 24.84
CA GLY A 725 12.43 -10.44 23.42
C GLY A 725 12.51 -8.95 23.07
N PHE A 726 12.47 -8.08 24.08
CA PHE A 726 12.45 -6.62 23.94
C PHE A 726 13.79 -5.95 24.26
N GLY A 727 14.82 -6.72 24.62
CA GLY A 727 16.17 -6.22 24.88
C GLY A 727 16.71 -6.54 26.28
N PRO A 728 17.97 -6.16 26.57
CA PRO A 728 18.63 -6.42 27.85
C PRO A 728 18.14 -5.49 28.97
N VAL A 729 18.11 -6.01 30.19
CA VAL A 729 17.78 -5.28 31.42
C VAL A 729 18.99 -5.25 32.35
N TYR A 730 19.30 -4.08 32.90
CA TYR A 730 20.46 -3.86 33.77
C TYR A 730 20.04 -3.40 35.18
N LYS A 731 20.68 -3.93 36.22
CA LYS A 731 20.54 -3.46 37.61
C LYS A 731 21.49 -2.32 37.87
N ARG A 732 21.07 -1.33 38.66
CA ARG A 732 22.04 -0.40 39.27
C ARG A 732 21.57 0.39 40.48
N GLU A 733 22.54 0.86 41.25
CA GLU A 733 22.36 1.81 42.35
C GLU A 733 22.45 3.25 41.81
N ILE A 734 21.51 4.12 42.18
CA ILE A 734 21.57 5.55 41.84
C ILE A 734 22.76 6.18 42.60
N LEU A 735 23.91 6.26 41.94
CA LEU A 735 25.01 7.12 42.38
C LEU A 735 24.57 8.58 42.27
N LYS A 736 24.23 9.19 43.43
CA LYS A 736 24.09 10.64 43.68
C LYS A 736 23.78 11.45 42.41
N LEU A 737 22.65 11.17 41.77
CA LEU A 737 22.24 11.94 40.60
C LEU A 737 21.86 13.33 41.10
N GLN A 738 22.71 14.30 40.79
CA GLN A 738 22.57 15.71 41.08
C GLN A 738 21.36 16.28 40.33
N THR A 739 20.16 15.93 40.80
CA THR A 739 18.94 16.68 40.55
C THR A 739 18.86 17.78 41.62
N GLN A 740 18.37 18.94 41.21
CA GLN A 740 18.42 20.19 41.96
C GLN A 740 17.98 20.02 43.43
N GLY A 741 18.97 19.98 44.34
CA GLY A 741 18.81 20.45 45.72
C GLY A 741 18.01 19.61 46.72
N LYS A 742 17.66 18.34 46.46
CA LYS A 742 17.04 17.49 47.50
C LYS A 742 17.75 16.13 47.62
N LEU A 743 18.33 15.88 48.79
CA LEU A 743 18.88 14.56 49.15
C LEU A 743 17.73 13.56 49.22
N SER A 744 17.78 12.51 48.39
CA SER A 744 16.97 11.31 48.54
C SER A 744 17.85 10.07 48.42
N ASP A 745 17.54 9.09 49.27
CA ASP A 745 18.28 7.87 49.58
C ASP A 745 18.59 6.98 48.35
N GLY A 746 19.68 6.20 48.44
CA GLY A 746 20.26 5.40 47.35
C GLY A 746 19.36 4.26 46.87
N ARG A 747 18.36 4.55 46.03
CA ARG A 747 17.41 3.56 45.50
C ARG A 747 17.99 2.77 44.32
N GLU A 748 17.88 1.44 44.34
CA GLU A 748 18.22 0.57 43.21
C GLU A 748 17.14 0.65 42.10
N ILE A 749 17.56 0.60 40.84
CA ILE A 749 16.70 0.68 39.65
C ILE A 749 17.01 -0.44 38.65
N ALA A 750 16.03 -0.74 37.81
CA ALA A 750 16.18 -1.60 36.63
C ALA A 750 16.05 -0.78 35.34
N VAL A 751 17.05 -0.87 34.46
CA VAL A 751 17.06 -0.16 33.16
C VAL A 751 16.83 -1.16 32.04
N LYS A 752 15.66 -1.10 31.40
CA LYS A 752 15.33 -1.89 30.20
C LYS A 752 15.75 -1.10 28.97
N ARG A 753 16.78 -1.57 28.27
CA ARG A 753 17.24 -0.97 27.00
C ARG A 753 16.50 -1.67 25.85
N LEU A 754 15.72 -0.91 25.09
CA LEU A 754 14.90 -1.48 24.04
C LEU A 754 15.74 -1.76 22.78
N SER A 755 15.51 -2.92 22.16
CA SER A 755 16.23 -3.33 20.95
C SER A 755 15.93 -2.44 19.74
N THR A 756 16.96 -2.04 18.99
CA THR A 756 16.86 -1.26 17.74
C THR A 756 16.46 -2.10 16.52
N THR A 757 16.52 -3.43 16.61
CA THR A 757 16.29 -4.35 15.48
C THR A 757 14.85 -4.82 15.31
N SER A 758 13.94 -4.46 16.21
CA SER A 758 12.52 -4.84 16.11
C SER A 758 11.69 -3.67 15.56
N GLY A 759 10.95 -3.89 14.48
CA GLY A 759 9.99 -2.91 13.93
C GLY A 759 8.84 -2.55 14.88
N GLN A 760 8.75 -3.21 16.05
CA GLN A 760 7.69 -3.08 17.05
C GLN A 760 8.07 -2.22 18.26
N GLY A 761 9.37 -2.04 18.54
CA GLY A 761 9.87 -1.43 19.79
C GLY A 761 9.41 0.01 20.06
N LEU A 762 9.03 0.79 19.03
CA LEU A 762 8.50 2.15 19.23
C LEU A 762 7.04 2.16 19.72
N VAL A 763 6.21 1.25 19.22
CA VAL A 763 4.79 1.16 19.62
C VAL A 763 4.70 0.60 21.04
N GLU A 764 5.51 -0.40 21.35
CA GLU A 764 5.62 -0.99 22.68
C GLU A 764 6.19 0.01 23.70
N PHE A 765 7.25 0.74 23.33
CA PHE A 765 7.77 1.84 24.16
C PHE A 765 6.69 2.88 24.48
N LYS A 766 5.90 3.28 23.46
CA LYS A 766 4.80 4.22 23.66
C LYS A 766 3.71 3.62 24.56
N ASN A 767 3.28 2.38 24.34
CA ASN A 767 2.27 1.73 25.18
C ASN A 767 2.74 1.65 26.63
N GLU A 768 3.96 1.18 26.84
CA GLU A 768 4.55 1.00 28.17
C GLU A 768 4.73 2.35 28.88
N LEU A 769 5.16 3.41 28.17
CA LEU A 769 5.27 4.76 28.73
C LEU A 769 3.90 5.42 29.02
N ILE A 770 2.93 5.31 28.10
CA ILE A 770 1.60 5.94 28.19
C ILE A 770 0.75 5.29 29.30
N LEU A 771 0.79 3.96 29.39
CA LEU A 771 0.02 3.21 30.39
C LEU A 771 0.59 3.44 31.79
N ILE A 772 1.91 3.39 31.96
CA ILE A 772 2.51 3.34 33.31
C ILE A 772 2.61 4.72 33.96
N ALA A 773 2.53 5.81 33.18
CA ALA A 773 2.34 7.16 33.70
C ALA A 773 1.10 7.29 34.63
N LYS A 774 0.08 6.45 34.42
CA LYS A 774 -1.24 6.58 35.05
C LYS A 774 -1.65 5.35 35.89
N LEU A 775 -0.89 4.26 35.83
CA LEU A 775 -1.16 3.05 36.60
C LEU A 775 -0.33 3.05 37.88
N GLN A 776 -0.99 3.20 39.03
CA GLN A 776 -0.37 3.11 40.35
C GLN A 776 -1.13 2.10 41.20
N HIS A 777 -0.49 0.98 41.49
CA HIS A 777 -1.05 -0.08 42.31
C HIS A 777 0.08 -0.90 42.95
N THR A 778 -0.16 -1.45 44.13
CA THR A 778 0.83 -2.27 44.87
C THR A 778 1.30 -3.48 44.08
N ASN A 779 0.40 -4.11 43.32
CA ASN A 779 0.67 -5.29 42.49
C ASN A 779 1.00 -4.99 41.02
N LEU A 780 1.40 -3.77 40.68
CA LEU A 780 1.93 -3.41 39.37
C LEU A 780 3.37 -2.89 39.51
N VAL A 781 4.24 -3.21 38.54
CA VAL A 781 5.61 -2.67 38.54
C VAL A 781 5.58 -1.20 38.16
N ARG A 782 6.22 -0.35 38.97
CA ARG A 782 6.28 1.09 38.74
C ARG A 782 7.44 1.48 37.82
N VAL A 783 7.13 2.24 36.77
CA VAL A 783 8.12 3.00 36.00
C VAL A 783 8.46 4.28 36.74
N LEU A 784 9.75 4.52 36.93
CA LEU A 784 10.30 5.71 37.55
C LEU A 784 10.62 6.80 36.53
N GLY A 785 10.93 6.41 35.29
CA GLY A 785 11.29 7.35 34.24
C GLY A 785 11.64 6.70 32.90
N CYS A 786 12.05 7.53 31.96
CA CYS A 786 12.56 7.08 30.67
C CYS A 786 13.82 7.86 30.27
N CYS A 787 14.62 7.27 29.39
CA CYS A 787 15.67 7.98 28.66
C CYS A 787 15.38 7.86 27.16
N ILE A 788 15.34 9.01 26.48
CA ILE A 788 15.16 9.10 25.03
C ILE A 788 16.31 9.94 24.48
N HIS A 789 17.19 9.31 23.70
CA HIS A 789 18.31 10.00 23.07
C HIS A 789 18.57 9.42 21.67
N LYS A 790 18.25 10.18 20.62
CA LYS A 790 18.32 9.71 19.22
C LYS A 790 17.51 8.42 19.04
N GLU A 791 18.17 7.31 18.66
CA GLU A 791 17.54 6.00 18.46
C GLU A 791 17.44 5.19 19.76
N GLU A 792 18.21 5.55 20.80
CA GLU A 792 18.24 4.88 22.10
C GLU A 792 16.99 5.22 22.93
N LYS A 793 16.25 4.18 23.32
CA LYS A 793 15.05 4.27 24.15
C LYS A 793 15.18 3.31 25.32
N MET A 794 15.05 3.84 26.53
CA MET A 794 15.21 3.07 27.75
C MET A 794 14.09 3.42 28.73
N LEU A 795 13.60 2.40 29.43
CA LEU A 795 12.62 2.54 30.51
C LEU A 795 13.29 2.19 31.83
N ILE A 796 13.04 3.02 32.84
CA ILE A 796 13.62 2.88 34.19
C ILE A 796 12.49 2.44 35.12
N TYR A 797 12.64 1.29 35.75
CA TYR A 797 11.70 0.72 36.71
C TYR A 797 12.30 0.70 38.11
N GLU A 798 11.42 0.55 39.09
CA GLU A 798 11.86 0.10 40.41
C GLU A 798 12.46 -1.31 40.30
N TYR A 799 13.57 -1.55 41.00
CA TYR A 799 14.25 -2.84 40.95
C TYR A 799 13.47 -3.91 41.74
N MET A 800 13.38 -5.12 41.17
CA MET A 800 12.72 -6.28 41.78
C MET A 800 13.80 -7.30 42.18
N PRO A 801 14.17 -7.39 43.46
CA PRO A 801 15.30 -8.22 43.89
C PRO A 801 15.01 -9.72 43.77
N ASN A 802 13.75 -10.12 43.92
CA ASN A 802 13.33 -11.51 43.79
C ASN A 802 12.91 -11.87 42.36
N LYS A 803 13.42 -11.16 41.33
CA LYS A 803 13.26 -11.53 39.90
C LYS A 803 11.80 -11.86 39.52
N SER A 804 11.60 -12.81 38.61
CA SER A 804 10.29 -13.24 38.08
C SER A 804 9.80 -14.54 38.73
N LEU A 805 8.49 -14.77 38.70
CA LEU A 805 7.85 -15.95 39.30
C LEU A 805 8.34 -17.28 38.69
N ASP A 806 8.57 -17.30 37.38
CA ASP A 806 9.06 -18.49 36.67
C ASP A 806 10.44 -18.98 37.14
N PHE A 807 11.26 -18.06 37.66
CA PHE A 807 12.58 -18.35 38.23
C PHE A 807 12.51 -19.26 39.46
N PHE A 808 11.43 -19.19 40.24
CA PHE A 808 11.20 -20.07 41.39
C PHE A 808 10.32 -21.26 41.03
N LEU A 809 9.26 -21.01 40.25
CA LEU A 809 8.19 -21.97 40.06
C LEU A 809 8.62 -23.21 39.25
N PHE A 810 9.60 -23.06 38.36
CA PHE A 810 10.04 -24.13 37.46
C PHE A 810 11.49 -24.60 37.70
N ASP A 811 12.18 -24.06 38.71
CA ASP A 811 13.48 -24.56 39.16
C ASP A 811 13.25 -25.48 40.36
N GLU A 812 13.51 -26.78 40.18
CA GLU A 812 13.31 -27.81 41.21
C GLU A 812 14.02 -27.50 42.54
N ASN A 813 15.14 -26.76 42.49
CA ASN A 813 15.89 -26.40 43.71
C ASN A 813 15.26 -25.21 44.46
N ARG A 814 14.47 -24.38 43.77
CA ARG A 814 13.90 -23.13 44.31
C ARG A 814 12.40 -23.23 44.56
N LYS A 815 11.73 -24.21 43.95
CA LYS A 815 10.28 -24.42 44.04
C LYS A 815 9.76 -24.52 45.47
N ALA A 816 10.57 -25.09 46.36
CA ALA A 816 10.28 -25.21 47.79
C ALA A 816 10.32 -23.86 48.54
N GLU A 817 10.92 -22.81 47.98
CA GLU A 817 10.91 -21.45 48.54
C GLU A 817 9.51 -20.80 48.44
N LEU A 818 8.68 -21.28 47.52
CA LEU A 818 7.27 -20.91 47.33
C LEU A 818 6.34 -21.93 47.99
N ASP A 819 6.24 -21.86 49.31
CA ASP A 819 5.21 -22.55 50.09
C ASP A 819 3.78 -22.13 49.69
N TRP A 820 2.77 -22.89 50.14
CA TRP A 820 1.39 -22.64 49.76
C TRP A 820 0.89 -21.23 50.13
N PRO A 821 1.10 -20.71 51.36
CA PRO A 821 0.74 -19.34 51.70
C PRO A 821 1.31 -18.29 50.73
N LYS A 822 2.58 -18.40 50.34
CA LYS A 822 3.19 -17.49 49.36
C LYS A 822 2.54 -17.62 47.99
N ARG A 823 2.32 -18.84 47.50
CA ARG A 823 1.66 -19.06 46.19
C ARG A 823 0.24 -18.51 46.17
N TYR A 824 -0.50 -18.69 47.26
CA TYR A 824 -1.84 -18.15 47.39
C TYR A 824 -1.84 -16.60 47.42
N ASN A 825 -0.93 -15.98 48.19
CA ASN A 825 -0.74 -14.53 48.18
C ASN A 825 -0.33 -14.00 46.79
N ILE A 826 0.48 -14.75 46.05
CA ILE A 826 0.85 -14.43 44.67
C ILE A 826 -0.39 -14.45 43.75
N ILE A 827 -1.22 -15.49 43.84
CA ILE A 827 -2.47 -15.59 43.06
C ILE A 827 -3.40 -14.42 43.40
N GLU A 828 -3.59 -14.13 44.68
CA GLU A 828 -4.42 -13.02 45.14
C GLU A 828 -3.89 -11.67 44.62
N GLY A 829 -2.60 -11.40 44.78
CA GLY A 829 -2.01 -10.14 44.35
C GLY A 829 -2.07 -9.93 42.84
N ILE A 830 -1.89 -10.98 42.04
CA ILE A 830 -2.09 -10.90 40.57
C ILE A 830 -3.55 -10.60 40.25
N ALA A 831 -4.49 -11.27 40.93
CA ALA A 831 -5.91 -11.01 40.74
C ALA A 831 -6.28 -9.56 41.08
N GLN A 832 -5.78 -9.03 42.19
CA GLN A 832 -5.97 -7.62 42.59
C GLN A 832 -5.38 -6.65 41.54
N GLY A 833 -4.19 -6.94 41.03
CA GLY A 833 -3.58 -6.17 39.93
C GLY A 833 -4.43 -6.16 38.66
N LEU A 834 -4.96 -7.32 38.24
CA LEU A 834 -5.87 -7.43 37.10
C LEU A 834 -7.20 -6.71 37.35
N LEU A 835 -7.73 -6.75 38.57
CA LEU A 835 -8.99 -6.07 38.91
C LEU A 835 -8.81 -4.56 38.78
N TYR A 836 -7.66 -4.05 39.23
CA TYR A 836 -7.30 -2.66 39.02
C TYR A 836 -7.23 -2.32 37.52
N LEU A 837 -6.54 -3.11 36.70
CA LEU A 837 -6.45 -2.87 35.25
C LEU A 837 -7.82 -2.90 34.53
N HIS A 838 -8.69 -3.85 34.89
CA HIS A 838 -9.97 -4.03 34.19
C HIS A 838 -11.08 -3.08 34.65
N LYS A 839 -11.06 -2.65 35.91
CA LYS A 839 -12.21 -1.99 36.56
C LYS A 839 -11.90 -0.67 37.25
N TYR A 840 -10.82 -0.60 38.04
CA TYR A 840 -10.58 0.56 38.94
C TYR A 840 -9.57 1.57 38.41
N SER A 841 -8.77 1.19 37.43
CA SER A 841 -7.93 2.13 36.71
C SER A 841 -8.80 3.08 35.88
N ARG A 842 -8.31 4.30 35.68
CA ARG A 842 -9.06 5.36 34.97
C ARG A 842 -9.47 4.97 33.55
N MET A 843 -8.69 4.10 32.92
CA MET A 843 -8.98 3.56 31.59
C MET A 843 -8.90 2.04 31.70
N ARG A 844 -9.81 1.32 31.05
CA ARG A 844 -9.77 -0.15 31.06
C ARG A 844 -8.56 -0.62 30.26
N VAL A 845 -7.65 -1.36 30.88
CA VAL A 845 -6.43 -1.87 30.26
C VAL A 845 -6.50 -3.40 30.15
N ILE A 846 -6.25 -3.92 28.96
CA ILE A 846 -6.09 -5.36 28.72
C ILE A 846 -4.61 -5.64 28.45
N HIS A 847 -3.99 -6.52 29.23
CA HIS A 847 -2.57 -6.83 29.24
C HIS A 847 -2.14 -7.64 28.01
N ARG A 848 -2.88 -8.70 27.65
CA ARG A 848 -2.70 -9.62 26.50
C ARG A 848 -1.46 -10.51 26.50
N ASP A 849 -0.49 -10.28 27.38
CA ASP A 849 0.67 -11.17 27.56
C ASP A 849 0.92 -11.51 29.03
N LEU A 850 -0.11 -11.99 29.74
CA LEU A 850 0.01 -12.39 31.14
C LEU A 850 0.56 -13.83 31.25
N LYS A 851 1.68 -14.00 31.97
CA LYS A 851 2.43 -15.26 32.10
C LYS A 851 3.44 -15.17 33.25
N ALA A 852 3.98 -16.31 33.69
CA ALA A 852 4.82 -16.39 34.89
C ALA A 852 6.09 -15.50 34.81
N ASN A 853 6.72 -15.37 33.64
CA ASN A 853 7.91 -14.52 33.49
C ASN A 853 7.59 -13.00 33.55
N ASN A 854 6.32 -12.61 33.38
CA ASN A 854 5.87 -11.22 33.45
C ASN A 854 5.35 -10.86 34.86
N ILE A 855 5.40 -11.79 35.82
CA ILE A 855 5.13 -11.52 37.24
C ILE A 855 6.46 -11.37 37.96
N LEU A 856 6.79 -10.17 38.41
CA LEU A 856 7.99 -9.92 39.23
C LEU A 856 7.67 -9.96 40.72
N LEU A 857 8.67 -10.26 41.54
CA LEU A 857 8.54 -10.37 42.99
C LEU A 857 9.37 -9.30 43.70
N ASP A 858 8.73 -8.57 44.62
CA ASP A 858 9.40 -7.58 45.47
C ASP A 858 10.20 -8.24 46.60
N GLU A 859 10.84 -7.43 47.45
CA GLU A 859 11.62 -7.87 48.63
C GLU A 859 10.86 -8.83 49.56
N SER A 860 9.54 -8.68 49.64
CA SER A 860 8.64 -9.46 50.51
C SER A 860 7.92 -10.59 49.78
N MET A 861 8.36 -10.94 48.55
CA MET A 861 7.74 -11.97 47.69
C MET A 861 6.30 -11.63 47.25
N ASN A 862 5.91 -10.35 47.25
CA ASN A 862 4.61 -9.94 46.70
C ASN A 862 4.69 -9.82 45.17
N PRO A 863 3.62 -10.20 44.45
CA PRO A 863 3.60 -10.17 43.00
C PRO A 863 3.37 -8.76 42.46
N LYS A 864 4.07 -8.44 41.37
CA LYS A 864 3.86 -7.25 40.55
C LYS A 864 3.81 -7.60 39.08
N ILE A 865 2.71 -7.25 38.41
CA ILE A 865 2.53 -7.45 36.97
C ILE A 865 3.42 -6.45 36.21
N SER A 866 4.14 -6.95 35.21
CA SER A 866 5.11 -6.22 34.39
C SER A 866 4.91 -6.46 32.89
N ASP A 867 5.62 -5.69 32.06
CA ASP A 867 5.68 -5.82 30.59
C ASP A 867 4.38 -5.46 29.84
N PHE A 868 4.01 -4.17 29.92
CA PHE A 868 2.81 -3.61 29.27
C PHE A 868 2.99 -3.26 27.79
N GLY A 869 4.08 -3.68 27.13
CA GLY A 869 4.36 -3.33 25.73
C GLY A 869 3.23 -3.75 24.77
N MET A 870 2.56 -4.85 25.10
CA MET A 870 1.47 -5.44 24.31
C MET A 870 0.08 -4.98 24.75
N ALA A 871 -0.04 -4.20 25.81
CA ALA A 871 -1.33 -3.84 26.38
C ALA A 871 -2.13 -2.89 25.47
N ARG A 872 -3.45 -2.86 25.68
CA ARG A 872 -4.41 -2.02 24.94
C ARG A 872 -5.34 -1.30 25.90
N ILE A 873 -5.67 -0.06 25.54
CA ILE A 873 -6.58 0.82 26.29
C ILE A 873 -7.95 0.77 25.63
N PHE A 874 -8.99 0.50 26.42
CA PHE A 874 -10.39 0.53 25.99
C PHE A 874 -11.08 1.78 26.55
N LYS A 875 -11.99 2.36 25.77
CA LYS A 875 -12.95 3.34 26.31
C LYS A 875 -13.92 2.60 27.25
N GLN A 876 -14.41 3.23 28.31
CA GLN A 876 -15.23 2.54 29.33
C GLN A 876 -16.46 1.80 28.76
N ASN A 877 -16.97 2.25 27.61
CA ASN A 877 -18.14 1.69 26.92
C ASN A 877 -17.81 0.52 25.97
N GLU A 878 -16.54 0.24 25.71
CA GLU A 878 -16.11 -0.87 24.85
C GLU A 878 -15.87 -2.11 25.71
N THR A 879 -16.43 -3.25 25.32
CA THR A 879 -16.31 -4.52 26.05
C THR A 879 -15.45 -5.55 25.31
N GLU A 880 -15.30 -5.40 23.99
CA GLU A 880 -14.56 -6.30 23.11
C GLU A 880 -13.98 -5.53 21.92
N ALA A 881 -12.83 -5.95 21.40
CA ALA A 881 -12.22 -5.40 20.19
C ALA A 881 -11.58 -6.50 19.33
N MET A 882 -11.46 -6.24 18.02
CA MET A 882 -10.81 -7.14 17.07
C MET A 882 -9.47 -6.55 16.59
N THR A 883 -8.50 -7.39 16.32
CA THR A 883 -7.22 -6.98 15.72
C THR A 883 -6.75 -7.96 14.66
N ASN A 884 -6.30 -7.43 13.52
CA ASN A 884 -5.69 -8.23 12.45
C ASN A 884 -4.26 -8.67 12.79
N ARG A 885 -3.72 -8.24 13.93
CA ARG A 885 -2.36 -8.57 14.39
C ARG A 885 -2.43 -9.26 15.75
N VAL A 886 -2.52 -10.60 15.71
CA VAL A 886 -2.50 -11.48 16.89
C VAL A 886 -1.08 -11.52 17.45
N VAL A 887 -0.93 -11.16 18.73
CA VAL A 887 0.36 -11.05 19.39
C VAL A 887 0.24 -11.51 20.84
N GLY A 888 1.16 -12.34 21.31
CA GLY A 888 1.14 -12.89 22.67
C GLY A 888 1.93 -14.20 22.75
N THR A 889 1.87 -14.86 23.91
CA THR A 889 2.60 -16.10 24.14
C THR A 889 1.71 -17.33 23.93
N TYR A 890 2.11 -18.23 23.02
CA TYR A 890 1.39 -19.48 22.80
C TYR A 890 1.24 -20.28 24.10
N GLY A 891 0.05 -20.88 24.28
CA GLY A 891 -0.33 -21.58 25.49
C GLY A 891 -1.04 -20.70 26.53
N TYR A 892 -0.84 -19.38 26.49
CA TYR A 892 -1.57 -18.42 27.34
C TYR A 892 -2.66 -17.67 26.58
N MET A 893 -2.62 -17.68 25.25
CA MET A 893 -3.63 -17.04 24.40
C MET A 893 -4.92 -17.87 24.35
N PRO A 894 -6.10 -17.26 24.57
CA PRO A 894 -7.38 -17.95 24.40
C PRO A 894 -7.69 -18.19 22.91
N PRO A 895 -8.56 -19.16 22.59
CA PRO A 895 -8.84 -19.55 21.21
C PRO A 895 -9.46 -18.41 20.38
N GLU A 896 -10.39 -17.63 20.94
CA GLU A 896 -11.03 -16.52 20.22
C GLU A 896 -10.03 -15.42 19.84
N TYR A 897 -8.99 -15.21 20.66
CA TYR A 897 -7.94 -14.27 20.33
C TYR A 897 -6.96 -14.83 19.30
N ALA A 898 -6.58 -16.10 19.46
CA ALA A 898 -5.63 -16.76 18.57
C ALA A 898 -6.18 -17.00 17.15
N MET A 899 -7.50 -17.26 17.03
CA MET A 899 -8.14 -17.63 15.77
C MET A 899 -8.80 -16.45 15.05
N GLU A 900 -9.47 -15.56 15.79
CA GLU A 900 -10.29 -14.48 15.21
C GLU A 900 -9.70 -13.09 15.46
N GLY A 901 -8.63 -12.99 16.26
CA GLY A 901 -8.04 -11.72 16.66
C GLY A 901 -8.90 -10.93 17.66
N THR A 902 -9.90 -11.57 18.26
CA THR A 902 -10.85 -10.95 19.18
C THR A 902 -10.30 -10.97 20.61
N PHE A 903 -10.24 -9.81 21.27
CA PHE A 903 -9.74 -9.73 22.64
C PHE A 903 -10.60 -8.83 23.53
N SER A 904 -10.68 -9.21 24.80
CA SER A 904 -11.43 -8.51 25.84
C SER A 904 -10.78 -8.74 27.21
N ILE A 905 -11.39 -8.25 28.28
CA ILE A 905 -10.98 -8.59 29.65
C ILE A 905 -10.99 -10.10 29.90
N LYS A 906 -11.83 -10.87 29.17
CA LYS A 906 -11.92 -12.33 29.29
C LYS A 906 -10.71 -13.04 28.70
N SER A 907 -9.93 -12.35 27.86
CA SER A 907 -8.69 -12.87 27.33
C SER A 907 -7.61 -12.93 28.42
N ASP A 908 -7.47 -11.87 29.22
CA ASP A 908 -6.56 -11.86 30.37
C ASP A 908 -7.02 -12.85 31.47
N ILE A 909 -8.33 -13.05 31.65
CA ILE A 909 -8.85 -14.07 32.57
C ILE A 909 -8.41 -15.48 32.15
N PHE A 910 -8.45 -15.79 30.86
CA PHE A 910 -7.97 -17.08 30.36
C PHE A 910 -6.47 -17.26 30.64
N SER A 911 -5.64 -16.26 30.29
CA SER A 911 -4.20 -16.30 30.56
C SER A 911 -3.89 -16.44 32.06
N PHE A 912 -4.68 -15.78 32.92
CA PHE A 912 -4.56 -15.91 34.36
C PHE A 912 -4.98 -17.30 34.87
N GLY A 913 -6.01 -17.91 34.30
CA GLY A 913 -6.38 -19.30 34.61
C GLY A 913 -5.25 -20.28 34.31
N VAL A 914 -4.57 -20.13 33.18
CA VAL A 914 -3.37 -20.90 32.85
C VAL A 914 -2.26 -20.65 33.88
N LEU A 915 -2.04 -19.39 34.26
CA LEU A 915 -1.03 -19.03 35.25
C LEU A 915 -1.33 -19.63 36.64
N ILE A 916 -2.60 -19.68 37.08
CA ILE A 916 -2.98 -20.36 38.32
C ILE A 916 -2.64 -21.85 38.24
N LEU A 917 -2.95 -22.53 37.12
CA LEU A 917 -2.59 -23.94 36.92
C LEU A 917 -1.08 -24.15 37.04
N GLU A 918 -0.27 -23.27 36.46
CA GLU A 918 1.19 -23.32 36.60
C GLU A 918 1.62 -23.11 38.06
N ILE A 919 1.01 -22.17 38.78
CA ILE A 919 1.35 -21.89 40.18
C ILE A 919 1.03 -23.08 41.09
N VAL A 920 -0.15 -23.68 40.96
CA VAL A 920 -0.59 -24.75 41.88
C VAL A 920 0.08 -26.11 41.58
N THR A 921 0.43 -26.36 40.31
CA THR A 921 1.14 -27.58 39.89
C THR A 921 2.66 -27.44 39.94
N GLY A 922 3.15 -26.20 39.83
CA GLY A 922 4.55 -25.89 39.61
C GLY A 922 5.11 -26.53 38.33
N ARG A 923 4.28 -26.65 37.29
CA ARG A 923 4.64 -27.23 35.99
C ARG A 923 4.41 -26.22 34.89
N ARG A 924 5.32 -26.17 33.91
CA ARG A 924 5.25 -25.25 32.78
C ARG A 924 4.27 -25.76 31.73
N ASN A 925 3.39 -24.89 31.24
CA ASN A 925 2.38 -25.24 30.24
C ASN A 925 2.99 -25.68 28.89
N SER A 926 4.11 -25.08 28.48
CA SER A 926 4.74 -25.31 27.16
C SER A 926 5.59 -26.58 27.03
N SER A 927 5.80 -27.33 28.12
CA SER A 927 6.71 -28.49 28.17
C SER A 927 6.14 -29.69 28.94
N PHE A 928 4.82 -29.87 28.93
CA PHE A 928 4.19 -30.99 29.65
C PHE A 928 4.20 -32.28 28.80
N ILE A 929 4.94 -33.29 29.25
CA ILE A 929 4.93 -34.64 28.70
C ILE A 929 4.53 -35.58 29.84
N HIS A 930 3.40 -36.28 29.68
CA HIS A 930 2.96 -37.30 30.64
C HIS A 930 2.59 -38.60 29.91
N LEU A 931 3.23 -39.71 30.29
CA LEU A 931 2.90 -41.07 29.82
C LEU A 931 2.79 -41.20 28.28
N ASP A 932 3.80 -40.75 27.53
CA ASP A 932 3.87 -40.88 26.06
C ASP A 932 2.68 -40.28 25.28
N ARG A 933 1.93 -39.34 25.87
CA ARG A 933 0.89 -38.54 25.20
C ARG A 933 1.13 -37.04 25.41
N THR A 934 1.01 -36.25 24.34
CA THR A 934 1.19 -34.80 24.34
C THR A 934 -0.07 -34.10 24.87
N PHE A 935 -0.25 -34.07 26.19
CA PHE A 935 -1.29 -33.25 26.82
C PHE A 935 -0.79 -31.81 27.00
N ASN A 936 -1.63 -30.80 26.74
CA ASN A 936 -1.40 -29.46 27.29
C ASN A 936 -1.78 -29.46 28.80
N LEU A 937 -1.21 -28.57 29.62
CA LEU A 937 -1.43 -28.59 31.08
C LEU A 937 -2.92 -28.41 31.45
N ILE A 938 -3.66 -27.66 30.65
CA ILE A 938 -5.10 -27.43 30.81
C ILE A 938 -5.89 -28.74 30.65
N GLU A 939 -5.57 -29.53 29.63
CA GLU A 939 -6.20 -30.82 29.33
C GLU A 939 -5.90 -31.85 30.40
N TYR A 940 -4.66 -31.90 30.88
CA TYR A 940 -4.30 -32.77 32.00
C TYR A 940 -5.05 -32.39 33.28
N ALA A 941 -5.14 -31.10 33.59
CA ALA A 941 -5.88 -30.62 34.76
C ALA A 941 -7.38 -30.92 34.68
N TRP A 942 -7.97 -30.75 33.50
CA TRP A 942 -9.37 -31.06 33.23
C TRP A 942 -9.69 -32.55 33.39
N GLU A 943 -8.79 -33.42 32.92
CA GLU A 943 -8.98 -34.86 33.01
C GLU A 943 -8.99 -35.34 34.47
N LEU A 944 -8.01 -34.93 35.26
CA LEU A 944 -7.95 -35.26 36.69
C LEU A 944 -9.13 -34.68 37.48
N TRP A 945 -9.57 -33.46 37.14
CA TRP A 945 -10.78 -32.88 37.73
C TRP A 945 -12.02 -33.73 37.45
N ARG A 946 -12.22 -34.17 36.20
CA ARG A 946 -13.35 -35.02 35.81
C ARG A 946 -13.32 -36.39 36.49
N GLN A 947 -12.13 -36.94 36.72
CA GLN A 947 -11.93 -38.22 37.40
C GLN A 947 -12.08 -38.13 38.92
N GLY A 948 -12.22 -36.91 39.49
CA GLY A 948 -12.27 -36.70 40.93
C GLY A 948 -10.90 -36.80 41.62
N ASP A 949 -9.81 -36.83 40.86
CA ASP A 949 -8.42 -36.93 41.36
C ASP A 949 -7.67 -35.60 41.22
N ALA A 950 -8.37 -34.50 41.49
CA ALA A 950 -7.85 -33.14 41.42
C ALA A 950 -6.63 -32.90 42.32
N LEU A 951 -6.47 -33.68 43.40
CA LEU A 951 -5.33 -33.61 44.30
C LEU A 951 -4.03 -34.11 43.65
N GLY A 952 -4.10 -34.95 42.62
CA GLY A 952 -2.94 -35.38 41.85
C GLY A 952 -2.22 -34.24 41.10
N LEU A 953 -2.86 -33.08 40.95
CA LEU A 953 -2.26 -31.86 40.39
C LEU A 953 -1.41 -31.09 41.41
N MET A 954 -1.56 -31.37 42.70
CA MET A 954 -0.85 -30.62 43.74
C MET A 954 0.65 -30.84 43.61
N ASP A 955 1.39 -29.74 43.57
CA ASP A 955 2.84 -29.78 43.63
C ASP A 955 3.30 -30.50 44.91
N PRO A 956 4.07 -31.60 44.83
CA PRO A 956 4.51 -32.36 45.99
C PRO A 956 5.26 -31.53 47.04
N THR A 957 5.91 -30.44 46.61
CA THR A 957 6.65 -29.52 47.50
C THR A 957 5.73 -28.73 48.45
N LEU A 958 4.42 -28.69 48.21
CA LEU A 958 3.44 -27.97 49.03
C LEU A 958 2.91 -28.77 50.23
N GLY A 959 3.17 -30.08 50.27
CA GLY A 959 2.40 -31.08 51.01
C GLY A 959 1.97 -30.73 52.45
N SER A 960 2.86 -30.22 53.30
CA SER A 960 2.52 -29.93 54.71
C SER A 960 1.96 -28.52 54.96
N THR A 961 2.12 -27.60 54.00
CA THR A 961 1.69 -26.18 54.13
C THR A 961 0.37 -25.89 53.42
N CYS A 962 -0.07 -26.82 52.56
CA CYS A 962 -1.22 -26.66 51.69
C CYS A 962 -2.53 -26.88 52.43
N VAL A 963 -3.43 -25.89 52.37
CA VAL A 963 -4.81 -26.05 52.82
C VAL A 963 -5.61 -26.68 51.68
N VAL A 964 -5.91 -27.97 51.80
CA VAL A 964 -6.52 -28.79 50.73
C VAL A 964 -7.80 -28.16 50.16
N GLN A 965 -8.69 -27.64 51.03
CA GLN A 965 -9.93 -27.00 50.57
C GLN A 965 -9.65 -25.73 49.76
N GLN A 966 -8.68 -24.92 50.20
CA GLN A 966 -8.26 -23.72 49.49
C GLN A 966 -7.64 -24.08 48.14
N PHE A 967 -6.82 -25.14 48.07
CA PHE A 967 -6.24 -25.64 46.84
C PHE A 967 -7.31 -26.09 45.83
N LEU A 968 -8.26 -26.92 46.25
CA LEU A 968 -9.34 -27.41 45.38
C LEU A 968 -10.20 -26.25 44.87
N ARG A 969 -10.47 -25.27 45.73
CA ARG A 969 -11.19 -24.04 45.37
C ARG A 969 -10.43 -23.23 44.33
N THR A 970 -9.13 -22.99 44.55
CA THR A 970 -8.25 -22.29 43.60
C THR A 970 -8.19 -23.00 42.25
N LEU A 971 -8.08 -24.33 42.25
CA LEU A 971 -8.07 -25.14 41.04
C LEU A 971 -9.40 -25.05 40.28
N GLN A 972 -10.54 -25.11 40.98
CA GLN A 972 -11.85 -24.95 40.35
C GLN A 972 -12.00 -23.58 39.69
N VAL A 973 -11.55 -22.51 40.35
CA VAL A 973 -11.53 -21.17 39.76
C VAL A 973 -10.63 -21.12 38.53
N ALA A 974 -9.45 -21.76 38.57
CA ALA A 974 -8.56 -21.84 37.41
C ALA A 974 -9.26 -22.48 36.20
N LEU A 975 -9.99 -23.58 36.42
CA LEU A 975 -10.76 -24.26 35.38
C LEU A 975 -11.93 -23.42 34.85
N LEU A 976 -12.61 -22.65 35.71
CA LEU A 976 -13.63 -21.69 35.27
C LEU A 976 -13.05 -20.58 34.38
N CYS A 977 -11.80 -20.17 34.63
CA CYS A 977 -11.11 -19.16 33.84
C CYS A 977 -10.66 -19.65 32.45
N VAL A 978 -10.35 -20.93 32.28
CA VAL A 978 -9.85 -21.50 31.00
C VAL A 978 -10.93 -22.14 30.12
N GLN A 979 -12.20 -21.87 30.39
CA GLN A 979 -13.33 -22.38 29.61
C GLN A 979 -13.25 -21.97 28.13
N GLU A 980 -13.72 -22.84 27.23
CA GLU A 980 -13.68 -22.64 25.78
C GLU A 980 -14.34 -21.32 25.37
N SER A 981 -15.57 -21.11 25.84
CA SER A 981 -16.34 -19.90 25.58
C SER A 981 -15.96 -18.75 26.51
N ALA A 982 -15.63 -17.58 25.95
CA ALA A 982 -15.25 -16.40 26.72
C ALA A 982 -16.38 -15.86 27.64
N ILE A 983 -17.65 -16.10 27.27
CA ILE A 983 -18.81 -15.70 28.07
C ILE A 983 -18.93 -16.48 29.38
N ASP A 984 -18.50 -17.75 29.38
CA ASP A 984 -18.60 -18.65 30.55
C ASP A 984 -17.52 -18.38 31.60
N ARG A 985 -16.45 -17.68 31.21
CA ARG A 985 -15.36 -17.30 32.13
C ARG A 985 -15.85 -16.24 33.14
N PRO A 986 -15.41 -16.25 34.40
CA PRO A 986 -15.81 -15.22 35.38
C PRO A 986 -15.25 -13.83 35.01
N THR A 987 -15.80 -12.77 35.58
CA THR A 987 -15.12 -11.47 35.59
C THR A 987 -14.05 -11.44 36.68
N THR A 988 -13.10 -10.49 36.65
CA THR A 988 -12.07 -10.39 37.72
C THR A 988 -12.67 -10.16 39.10
N SER A 989 -13.80 -9.44 39.19
CA SER A 989 -14.52 -9.23 40.45
C SER A 989 -15.11 -10.53 40.98
N ASP A 990 -15.78 -11.30 40.11
CA ASP A 990 -16.38 -12.58 40.49
C ASP A 990 -15.30 -13.57 40.91
N MET A 991 -14.21 -13.64 40.14
CA MET A 991 -13.06 -14.50 40.41
C MET A 991 -12.43 -14.22 41.77
N ILE A 992 -12.24 -12.96 42.16
CA ILE A 992 -11.70 -12.60 43.48
C ILE A 992 -12.68 -13.01 44.58
N SER A 993 -13.98 -12.77 44.39
CA SER A 993 -15.01 -13.23 45.33
C SER A 993 -15.00 -14.76 45.46
N MET A 994 -14.87 -15.47 44.34
CA MET A 994 -14.75 -16.92 44.28
C MET A 994 -13.49 -17.42 44.98
N LEU A 995 -12.35 -16.75 44.87
CA LEU A 995 -11.09 -17.16 45.50
C LEU A 995 -11.07 -16.89 47.01
N LEU A 996 -11.56 -15.73 47.45
CA LEU A 996 -11.36 -15.22 48.82
C LEU A 996 -12.56 -15.43 49.75
N ASN A 997 -13.76 -15.69 49.22
CA ASN A 997 -14.95 -15.91 50.04
C ASN A 997 -15.38 -17.37 50.03
N ASP A 998 -15.05 -18.10 51.10
CA ASP A 998 -15.34 -19.52 51.26
C ASP A 998 -16.84 -19.86 51.28
N THR A 999 -17.72 -18.87 51.49
CA THR A 999 -19.18 -19.07 51.51
C THR A 999 -19.83 -19.07 50.11
N VAL A 1000 -19.11 -18.63 49.07
CA VAL A 1000 -19.64 -18.60 47.71
C VAL A 1000 -19.61 -20.01 47.11
N LEU A 1001 -20.77 -20.48 46.64
CA LEU A 1001 -20.90 -21.72 45.88
C LEU A 1001 -20.33 -21.53 44.47
N LEU A 1002 -19.35 -22.36 44.11
CA LEU A 1002 -18.71 -22.31 42.79
C LEU A 1002 -19.47 -23.17 41.77
N PRO A 1003 -19.72 -22.66 40.55
CA PRO A 1003 -20.29 -23.48 39.48
C PRO A 1003 -19.31 -24.58 39.07
N THR A 1004 -19.85 -25.70 38.56
CA THR A 1004 -19.05 -26.76 37.94
C THR A 1004 -18.46 -26.24 36.62
N PRO A 1005 -17.13 -26.30 36.40
CA PRO A 1005 -16.53 -25.82 35.16
C PRO A 1005 -16.97 -26.64 33.94
N ASN A 1006 -17.19 -25.98 32.80
CA ASN A 1006 -17.37 -26.67 31.51
C ASN A 1006 -16.02 -27.01 30.87
N LYS A 1007 -16.08 -27.69 29.71
CA LYS A 1007 -14.90 -28.08 28.95
C LYS A 1007 -14.01 -26.85 28.60
N PRO A 1008 -12.70 -26.93 28.86
CA PRO A 1008 -11.77 -25.84 28.53
C PRO A 1008 -11.35 -25.83 27.06
N ALA A 1009 -10.78 -24.70 26.61
CA ALA A 1009 -10.24 -24.56 25.26
C ALA A 1009 -8.97 -25.42 25.07
N PHE A 1010 -8.88 -26.17 23.96
CA PHE A 1010 -7.69 -26.93 23.60
C PHE A 1010 -7.07 -26.43 22.30
N VAL A 1011 -5.79 -26.04 22.32
CA VAL A 1011 -5.00 -25.72 21.12
C VAL A 1011 -4.00 -26.87 20.89
N ILE A 1012 -4.17 -27.64 19.81
CA ILE A 1012 -3.31 -28.78 19.47
C ILE A 1012 -2.09 -28.28 18.67
N ARG A 1013 -0.87 -28.60 19.15
CA ARG A 1013 0.38 -28.38 18.41
C ARG A 1013 0.56 -29.50 17.37
N ARG A 1014 0.69 -29.16 16.08
CA ARG A 1014 1.23 -30.11 15.08
C ARG A 1014 2.75 -30.13 15.24
N GLU A 1015 3.31 -31.28 15.61
CA GLU A 1015 4.77 -31.47 15.61
C GLU A 1015 5.29 -31.60 14.17
N GLU A 1016 6.16 -30.68 13.77
CA GLU A 1016 7.04 -30.90 12.61
C GLU A 1016 8.14 -31.88 13.05
N THR A 1017 8.18 -33.04 12.40
CA THR A 1017 9.22 -34.06 12.54
C THR A 1017 10.59 -33.45 12.21
N LYS A 1018 11.39 -33.15 13.23
CA LYS A 1018 12.83 -32.90 13.06
C LYS A 1018 13.56 -34.24 12.99
N SER A 1019 14.19 -34.49 11.85
CA SER A 1019 15.20 -35.53 11.68
C SER A 1019 16.36 -35.32 12.65
N THR A 1020 16.71 -36.38 13.37
CA THR A 1020 17.82 -36.49 14.31
C THR A 1020 19.17 -36.27 13.64
N SER A 1021 19.98 -35.36 14.19
CA SER A 1021 21.44 -35.44 14.14
C SER A 1021 22.00 -34.94 15.47
N ASP A 1022 22.72 -35.83 16.16
CA ASP A 1022 23.42 -35.60 17.41
C ASP A 1022 24.45 -34.47 17.30
N GLU A 1023 24.48 -33.57 18.28
CA GLU A 1023 25.73 -32.99 18.79
C GLU A 1023 25.53 -32.41 20.19
N SER A 1024 26.38 -32.86 21.11
CA SER A 1024 26.42 -32.51 22.53
C SER A 1024 27.10 -31.15 22.75
N GLY A 1025 26.36 -30.18 23.30
CA GLY A 1025 26.86 -28.89 23.80
C GLY A 1025 26.02 -28.39 24.99
N PRO A 1026 26.53 -27.50 25.85
CA PRO A 1026 25.91 -27.19 27.15
C PRO A 1026 24.57 -26.46 26.95
N LYS A 1027 23.55 -26.91 27.70
CA LYS A 1027 22.18 -26.37 27.67
C LYS A 1027 22.17 -24.91 28.16
N ASP A 1028 22.19 -23.99 27.20
CA ASP A 1028 21.84 -22.59 27.43
C ASP A 1028 20.31 -22.46 27.30
N CYS A 1029 19.63 -22.32 28.44
CA CYS A 1029 18.16 -22.26 28.50
C CYS A 1029 17.67 -20.81 28.54
N SER A 1030 17.40 -20.19 27.38
CA SER A 1030 16.26 -19.27 27.19
C SER A 1030 16.03 -18.96 25.70
N VAL A 1031 15.22 -19.77 25.02
CA VAL A 1031 14.64 -19.39 23.73
C VAL A 1031 13.13 -19.57 23.83
N ASN A 1032 12.40 -18.48 24.08
CA ASN A 1032 10.94 -18.47 23.99
C ASN A 1032 10.54 -18.10 22.57
N SER A 1033 9.73 -18.96 21.95
CA SER A 1033 9.12 -18.77 20.64
C SER A 1033 8.03 -17.71 20.74
N MET A 1034 8.36 -16.46 20.42
CA MET A 1034 7.36 -15.44 20.10
C MET A 1034 6.68 -15.86 18.79
N THR A 1035 5.37 -15.69 18.65
CA THR A 1035 4.72 -15.95 17.36
C THR A 1035 4.02 -14.74 16.82
N ILE A 1036 4.33 -14.49 15.56
CA ILE A 1036 3.74 -13.47 14.71
C ILE A 1036 3.11 -14.27 13.59
N THR A 1037 1.79 -14.29 13.54
CA THR A 1037 1.09 -14.67 12.32
C THR A 1037 0.90 -13.39 11.52
N GLU A 1038 1.77 -13.16 10.53
CA GLU A 1038 1.31 -12.49 9.32
C GLU A 1038 0.55 -13.57 8.55
N MET A 1039 -0.76 -13.38 8.37
CA MET A 1039 -1.47 -14.20 7.38
C MET A 1039 -0.95 -13.79 6.01
N ASP A 1040 -0.06 -14.61 5.46
CA ASP A 1040 0.12 -14.70 4.01
C ASP A 1040 -1.22 -15.21 3.46
N GLY A 1041 -1.93 -14.35 2.75
CA GLY A 1041 -3.22 -14.67 2.16
C GLY A 1041 -3.09 -15.85 1.21
N ARG A 1042 -3.79 -16.94 1.51
CA ARG A 1042 -4.21 -17.92 0.49
C ARG A 1042 -5.58 -17.54 -0.04
#